data_AF-A0A4S2KLQ0-F1
#
_entry.id   AF-A0A4S2KLQ0-F1
#
_cell.length_a   1.000
_cell.length_b   1.000
_cell.length_c   1.000
_cell.angle_alpha   90.00
_cell.angle_beta   90.00
_cell.angle_gamma   90.00
#
_symmetry.space_group_name_H-M   'P 1'
#
loop_
_entity.id
_entity.type
_entity.pdbx_description
1 polymer ?
#
loop_
_entity_poly.entity_id
_entity_poly.type
_entity_poly.pdbx_seq_one_letter_code
_entity_poly.pdbx_strand_id
1 'polypeptide(L)'
;MTTDVVEMLKEPRMIKICAPMVRYSKLQFRTLVRRYGCDICFTPMILADSFVQSSKARDNEFTTHEEDQPLIVQFAAKTVNDFVDASEMVAPYCNGVDLNCGCPQRWAMQEGYGADLLRKPELVKDLVSQVRNRIPRPFTVSAKIRLLKDIRQTIALCQTLEKADASFLTIHARTPEMRNEPIDLDKLKLLRDHVRLPLVANGDAKSLESAESLFKESGCEGVMSARGILTNPALFSGRSATPLACVQDWLDITSTVPTEFQCFHHHLVFMLEKILPRTERMLFNSLQNKSSVLEFLESYYNIKPNASDSMELTRKGLQVSLFAGLTEECPLTKERSYGYRLCAYCGNGLKFIIFCFIALTFAITTMLVLQILYTESIPQSSLHGAHGAVATDYSNCSQIGTKILARSGNAVDAAVAATICMAVVAPHKTGLGGGGYIMIYNYKNYTHPIVIDFASNTTTGFFAEAGIRLPALLKGLEFAQRSYGSLAWRDVVEPVVELTREGFVISKDLADEVAKNTDYEIFYAGPLSPGDRLQLHELTRTLDIIAHYGATALYNGTLSHEILQNTTLRERLLQQLASYEPTVTMARSTTLHRHTIYYPSHASFMQEVIEALENLPILAANASTIESQVLVAQTLMNVFLQFFQNLQHDVKKETYTGVMAMDWQDTYVTILSGLSSPFGSGNRMAGFFLDNIDDNDLSTFIPIIFHYDGGICGLRGVLGSNDIFLNGQILYNLIVRALNVSAAIEYPRYYFASDGMVIEDNQRHSMEAALQARLYSMISPLSHDDSSSMRSVNAIVKRKDSLSSHSDSRGNGIASRF
;
A
#
# COMPACT_ATOMS: atom_id res chain seq x y z
N MET A 1 -19.50 -24.33 -18.84
CA MET A 1 -18.78 -23.37 -19.72
C MET A 1 -19.07 -21.99 -19.16
N THR A 2 -18.05 -21.21 -18.83
CA THR A 2 -18.19 -19.85 -18.32
C THR A 2 -18.79 -18.97 -19.43
N THR A 3 -19.85 -18.24 -19.12
CA THR A 3 -20.53 -17.36 -20.07
C THR A 3 -19.62 -16.19 -20.46
N ASP A 4 -19.43 -15.97 -21.75
CA ASP A 4 -18.70 -14.81 -22.28
C ASP A 4 -19.64 -13.60 -22.36
N VAL A 5 -19.39 -12.61 -21.52
CA VAL A 5 -20.20 -11.39 -21.42
C VAL A 5 -20.17 -10.57 -22.71
N VAL A 6 -19.05 -10.56 -23.44
CA VAL A 6 -18.91 -9.79 -24.67
C VAL A 6 -19.74 -10.40 -25.79
N GLU A 7 -19.78 -11.73 -25.87
CA GLU A 7 -20.64 -12.42 -26.83
C GLU A 7 -22.13 -12.22 -26.50
N MET A 8 -22.52 -12.22 -25.22
CA MET A 8 -23.88 -11.87 -24.82
C MET A 8 -24.27 -10.45 -25.26
N LEU A 9 -23.37 -9.47 -25.09
CA LEU A 9 -23.63 -8.09 -25.54
C LEU A 9 -23.81 -7.98 -27.05
N LYS A 10 -23.32 -8.94 -27.85
CA LYS A 10 -23.52 -8.95 -29.31
C LYS A 10 -24.84 -9.59 -29.74
N GLU A 11 -25.61 -10.17 -28.82
CA GLU A 11 -26.91 -10.74 -29.13
C GLU A 11 -27.87 -9.66 -29.67
N PRO A 12 -28.77 -9.99 -30.63
CA PRO A 12 -29.69 -9.02 -31.22
C PRO A 12 -30.90 -8.74 -30.30
N ARG A 13 -30.64 -8.45 -29.02
CA ARG A 13 -31.64 -8.10 -28.00
C ARG A 13 -31.06 -7.13 -26.99
N MET A 14 -31.92 -6.43 -26.26
CA MET A 14 -31.50 -5.60 -25.13
C MET A 14 -30.95 -6.48 -24.01
N ILE A 15 -29.66 -6.34 -23.69
CA ILE A 15 -29.08 -6.94 -22.48
C ILE A 15 -29.43 -6.06 -21.26
N LYS A 16 -30.04 -6.70 -20.25
CA LYS A 16 -30.63 -6.05 -19.08
C LYS A 16 -29.67 -6.15 -17.90
N ILE A 17 -29.18 -5.02 -17.41
CA ILE A 17 -28.05 -4.98 -16.48
C ILE A 17 -28.41 -4.30 -15.15
N CYS A 18 -28.08 -4.96 -14.03
CA CYS A 18 -28.14 -4.36 -12.70
C CYS A 18 -26.86 -3.57 -12.43
N ALA A 19 -26.99 -2.28 -12.15
CA ALA A 19 -25.86 -1.40 -11.91
C ALA A 19 -25.12 -1.71 -10.59
N PRO A 20 -23.81 -1.42 -10.52
CA PRO A 20 -23.11 -1.38 -9.26
C PRO A 20 -23.63 -0.21 -8.41
N MET A 21 -23.97 -0.49 -7.15
CA MET A 21 -24.51 0.48 -6.21
C MET A 21 -23.84 0.32 -4.86
N VAL A 22 -23.32 1.42 -4.31
CA VAL A 22 -22.67 1.44 -2.99
C VAL A 22 -23.61 0.83 -1.94
N ARG A 23 -23.21 -0.30 -1.34
CA ARG A 23 -23.93 -1.08 -0.31
C ARG A 23 -25.22 -1.82 -0.73
N TYR A 24 -25.74 -1.65 -1.96
CA TYR A 24 -27.06 -2.20 -2.32
C TYR A 24 -27.01 -3.45 -3.20
N SER A 25 -26.11 -3.56 -4.16
CA SER A 25 -26.07 -4.67 -5.13
C SER A 25 -25.33 -5.92 -4.59
N LYS A 26 -25.54 -6.26 -3.31
CA LYS A 26 -25.02 -7.49 -2.67
C LYS A 26 -25.72 -8.75 -3.20
N LEU A 27 -25.19 -9.93 -2.87
CA LEU A 27 -25.61 -11.23 -3.41
C LEU A 27 -27.13 -11.42 -3.38
N GLN A 28 -27.77 -11.18 -2.24
CA GLN A 28 -29.21 -11.36 -2.05
C GLN A 28 -30.03 -10.56 -3.07
N PHE A 29 -29.61 -9.32 -3.33
CA PHE A 29 -30.29 -8.45 -4.28
C PHE A 29 -30.04 -8.87 -5.73
N ARG A 30 -28.82 -9.32 -6.05
CA ARG A 30 -28.49 -9.87 -7.37
C ARG A 30 -29.31 -11.14 -7.65
N THR A 31 -29.40 -12.05 -6.69
CA THR A 31 -30.25 -13.25 -6.76
C THR A 31 -31.70 -12.87 -7.03
N LEU A 32 -32.23 -11.84 -6.33
CA LEU A 32 -33.59 -11.36 -6.55
C LEU A 32 -33.79 -10.83 -7.98
N VAL A 33 -33.00 -9.86 -8.44
CA VAL A 33 -33.22 -9.24 -9.76
C VAL A 33 -33.01 -10.20 -10.93
N ARG A 34 -32.18 -11.24 -10.78
CA ARG A 34 -32.05 -12.32 -11.76
C ARG A 34 -33.36 -13.08 -11.97
N ARG A 35 -34.11 -13.39 -10.90
CA ARG A 35 -35.44 -14.01 -10.98
C ARG A 35 -36.43 -13.18 -11.80
N TYR A 36 -36.20 -11.88 -11.89
CA TYR A 36 -37.05 -10.93 -12.59
C TYR A 36 -36.46 -10.40 -13.91
N GLY A 37 -35.60 -11.21 -14.54
CA GLY A 37 -35.15 -10.98 -15.92
C GLY A 37 -33.95 -10.06 -16.07
N CYS A 38 -33.11 -9.93 -15.05
CA CYS A 38 -31.80 -9.30 -15.17
C CYS A 38 -30.78 -10.30 -15.74
N ASP A 39 -30.08 -9.93 -16.82
CA ASP A 39 -29.08 -10.78 -17.48
C ASP A 39 -27.72 -10.71 -16.77
N ILE A 40 -27.18 -9.50 -16.57
CA ILE A 40 -25.86 -9.28 -15.96
C ILE A 40 -26.04 -8.50 -14.67
N CYS A 41 -25.35 -8.92 -13.60
CA CYS A 41 -25.33 -8.18 -12.35
C CYS A 41 -23.92 -7.74 -11.98
N PHE A 42 -23.83 -6.59 -11.31
CA PHE A 42 -22.59 -6.07 -10.76
C PHE A 42 -22.61 -6.14 -9.23
N THR A 43 -21.45 -6.34 -8.62
CA THR A 43 -21.28 -6.17 -7.16
C THR A 43 -21.55 -4.74 -6.72
N PRO A 44 -21.58 -4.44 -5.41
CA PRO A 44 -21.38 -3.06 -4.97
C PRO A 44 -20.04 -2.53 -5.46
N MET A 45 -19.85 -1.20 -5.40
CA MET A 45 -18.53 -0.61 -5.61
C MET A 45 -17.62 -0.99 -4.42
N ILE A 46 -16.58 -1.78 -4.68
CA ILE A 46 -15.62 -2.26 -3.68
C ILE A 46 -14.34 -1.41 -3.76
N LEU A 47 -13.76 -1.04 -2.62
CA LEU A 47 -12.45 -0.37 -2.62
C LEU A 47 -11.34 -1.41 -2.82
N ALA A 48 -10.55 -1.29 -3.89
CA ALA A 48 -9.53 -2.29 -4.24
C ALA A 48 -8.44 -2.40 -3.18
N ASP A 49 -7.98 -1.27 -2.63
CA ASP A 49 -6.96 -1.22 -1.58
C ASP A 49 -7.34 -2.05 -0.34
N SER A 50 -8.55 -1.83 0.16
CA SER A 50 -9.12 -2.48 1.33
C SER A 50 -9.38 -3.95 1.05
N PHE A 51 -9.82 -4.27 -0.17
CA PHE A 51 -10.05 -5.63 -0.61
C PHE A 51 -8.75 -6.44 -0.66
N VAL A 52 -7.66 -5.87 -1.18
CA VAL A 52 -6.35 -6.56 -1.21
C VAL A 52 -5.79 -6.73 0.20
N GLN A 53 -5.85 -5.69 1.03
CA GLN A 53 -5.17 -5.65 2.33
C GLN A 53 -5.89 -6.42 3.45
N SER A 54 -7.21 -6.59 3.38
CA SER A 54 -8.00 -7.10 4.51
C SER A 54 -8.94 -8.24 4.11
N SER A 55 -8.69 -9.44 4.64
CA SER A 55 -9.61 -10.58 4.49
C SER A 55 -11.01 -10.27 5.00
N LYS A 56 -11.10 -9.55 6.13
CA LYS A 56 -12.40 -9.11 6.68
C LYS A 56 -13.14 -8.18 5.72
N ALA A 57 -12.42 -7.27 5.06
CA ALA A 57 -13.03 -6.41 4.04
C ALA A 57 -13.50 -7.25 2.84
N ARG A 58 -12.70 -8.23 2.39
CA ARG A 58 -13.13 -9.15 1.31
C ARG A 58 -14.39 -9.91 1.68
N ASP A 59 -14.41 -10.55 2.84
CA ASP A 59 -15.54 -11.35 3.32
C ASP A 59 -16.82 -10.51 3.48
N ASN A 60 -16.68 -9.22 3.83
CA ASN A 60 -17.81 -8.31 3.99
C ASN A 60 -18.35 -7.76 2.66
N GLU A 61 -17.45 -7.43 1.73
CA GLU A 61 -17.78 -6.73 0.49
C GLU A 61 -18.11 -7.69 -0.67
N PHE A 62 -17.52 -8.88 -0.71
CA PHE A 62 -17.69 -9.84 -1.81
C PHE A 62 -18.19 -11.21 -1.34
N THR A 63 -19.37 -11.56 -1.84
CA THR A 63 -19.97 -12.89 -1.71
C THR A 63 -20.65 -13.25 -3.02
N THR A 64 -20.60 -14.53 -3.41
CA THR A 64 -21.22 -15.05 -4.63
C THR A 64 -21.56 -16.54 -4.48
N HIS A 65 -22.25 -17.11 -5.46
CA HIS A 65 -22.56 -18.54 -5.59
C HIS A 65 -22.66 -18.92 -7.08
N GLU A 66 -22.74 -20.20 -7.41
CA GLU A 66 -22.72 -20.69 -8.81
C GLU A 66 -23.82 -20.09 -9.70
N GLU A 67 -25.02 -19.86 -9.16
CA GLU A 67 -26.12 -19.25 -9.93
C GLU A 67 -26.00 -17.72 -10.11
N ASP A 68 -25.02 -17.07 -9.46
CA ASP A 68 -24.81 -15.62 -9.58
C ASP A 68 -23.84 -15.33 -10.73
N GLN A 69 -24.20 -15.75 -11.94
CA GLN A 69 -23.43 -15.55 -13.16
C GLN A 69 -24.38 -15.19 -14.32
N PRO A 70 -24.01 -14.28 -15.24
CA PRO A 70 -22.73 -13.58 -15.29
C PRO A 70 -22.59 -12.44 -14.27
N LEU A 71 -21.48 -12.41 -13.53
CA LEU A 71 -21.17 -11.42 -12.50
C LEU A 71 -19.94 -10.60 -12.89
N ILE A 72 -20.04 -9.28 -12.71
CA ILE A 72 -18.91 -8.35 -12.86
C ILE A 72 -18.64 -7.68 -11.50
N VAL A 73 -17.38 -7.73 -11.05
CA VAL A 73 -16.96 -7.12 -9.79
C VAL A 73 -16.47 -5.70 -10.05
N GLN A 74 -17.14 -4.69 -9.50
CA GLN A 74 -16.72 -3.31 -9.67
C GLN A 74 -15.76 -2.88 -8.55
N PHE A 75 -14.60 -2.37 -8.93
CA PHE A 75 -13.62 -1.78 -8.03
C PHE A 75 -13.51 -0.27 -8.20
N ALA A 76 -13.33 0.43 -7.10
CA ALA A 76 -12.70 1.75 -7.06
C ALA A 76 -11.21 1.55 -6.78
N ALA A 77 -10.36 1.93 -7.73
CA ALA A 77 -8.92 1.79 -7.64
C ALA A 77 -8.22 3.03 -8.18
N LYS A 78 -7.07 3.39 -7.59
CA LYS A 78 -6.24 4.53 -7.98
C LYS A 78 -4.79 4.15 -8.26
N THR A 79 -4.42 2.90 -8.01
CA THR A 79 -3.10 2.33 -8.31
C THR A 79 -3.26 1.06 -9.13
N VAL A 80 -2.29 0.79 -10.01
CA VAL A 80 -2.26 -0.40 -10.86
C VAL A 80 -2.25 -1.68 -10.02
N ASN A 81 -1.38 -1.73 -9.01
CA ASN A 81 -1.19 -2.93 -8.19
C ASN A 81 -2.49 -3.31 -7.47
N ASP A 82 -3.15 -2.36 -6.81
CA ASP A 82 -4.40 -2.67 -6.08
C ASP A 82 -5.48 -3.19 -7.04
N PHE A 83 -5.60 -2.61 -8.24
CA PHE A 83 -6.62 -3.04 -9.20
C PHE A 83 -6.30 -4.42 -9.79
N VAL A 84 -5.04 -4.68 -10.13
CA VAL A 84 -4.57 -5.97 -10.66
C VAL A 84 -4.73 -7.07 -9.62
N ASP A 85 -4.20 -6.86 -8.40
CA ASP A 85 -4.24 -7.84 -7.32
C ASP A 85 -5.69 -8.16 -6.93
N ALA A 86 -6.54 -7.14 -6.79
CA ALA A 86 -7.95 -7.34 -6.50
C ALA A 86 -8.67 -8.12 -7.63
N SER A 87 -8.30 -7.86 -8.88
CA SER A 87 -8.86 -8.54 -10.05
C SER A 87 -8.45 -10.02 -10.10
N GLU A 88 -7.17 -10.33 -9.86
CA GLU A 88 -6.68 -11.71 -9.81
C GLU A 88 -7.37 -12.50 -8.68
N MET A 89 -7.60 -11.87 -7.52
CA MET A 89 -8.30 -12.49 -6.39
C MET A 89 -9.75 -12.88 -6.70
N VAL A 90 -10.48 -12.09 -7.50
CA VAL A 90 -11.90 -12.36 -7.82
C VAL A 90 -12.11 -13.14 -9.11
N ALA A 91 -11.11 -13.20 -10.00
CA ALA A 91 -11.21 -13.84 -11.31
C ALA A 91 -11.76 -15.27 -11.28
N PRO A 92 -11.45 -16.14 -10.30
CA PRO A 92 -12.03 -17.49 -10.23
C PRO A 92 -13.54 -17.52 -9.94
N TYR A 93 -14.11 -16.42 -9.46
CA TYR A 93 -15.45 -16.35 -8.88
C TYR A 93 -16.41 -15.45 -9.69
N CYS A 94 -15.95 -14.81 -10.77
CA CYS A 94 -16.74 -13.91 -11.59
C CYS A 94 -16.36 -14.01 -13.08
N ASN A 95 -17.12 -13.34 -13.94
CA ASN A 95 -16.86 -13.31 -15.39
C ASN A 95 -16.05 -12.08 -15.80
N GLY A 96 -15.89 -11.11 -14.89
CA GLY A 96 -15.13 -9.92 -15.16
C GLY A 96 -14.98 -8.96 -13.99
N VAL A 97 -14.19 -7.93 -14.23
CA VAL A 97 -14.01 -6.76 -13.36
C VAL A 97 -14.37 -5.48 -14.09
N ASP A 98 -14.82 -4.49 -13.34
CA ASP A 98 -15.12 -3.14 -13.82
C ASP A 98 -14.40 -2.08 -13.00
N LEU A 99 -13.78 -1.11 -13.68
CA LEU A 99 -13.19 0.06 -13.04
C LEU A 99 -14.23 1.19 -12.89
N ASN A 100 -14.45 1.65 -11.66
CA ASN A 100 -15.31 2.79 -11.39
C ASN A 100 -14.61 4.12 -11.68
N CYS A 101 -14.94 4.74 -12.83
CA CYS A 101 -14.52 6.10 -13.18
C CYS A 101 -15.68 7.11 -13.14
N GLY A 102 -16.82 6.72 -12.59
CA GLY A 102 -18.10 7.44 -12.77
C GLY A 102 -18.74 7.97 -11.49
N CYS A 103 -18.24 7.61 -10.31
CA CYS A 103 -18.81 8.04 -9.02
C CYS A 103 -18.46 9.51 -8.72
N PRO A 104 -19.44 10.44 -8.59
CA PRO A 104 -19.18 11.86 -8.32
C PRO A 104 -19.20 12.19 -6.81
N GLN A 105 -19.12 11.18 -5.94
CA GLN A 105 -19.13 11.40 -4.50
C GLN A 105 -17.88 12.17 -4.09
N ARG A 106 -18.04 13.24 -3.31
CA ARG A 106 -16.94 14.14 -2.94
C ARG A 106 -15.79 13.39 -2.27
N TRP A 107 -16.11 12.51 -1.31
CA TRP A 107 -15.12 11.69 -0.61
C TRP A 107 -14.33 10.80 -1.58
N ALA A 108 -15.01 10.17 -2.55
CA ALA A 108 -14.36 9.28 -3.51
C ALA A 108 -13.42 10.07 -4.43
N MET A 109 -13.85 11.24 -4.90
CA MET A 109 -13.02 12.09 -5.75
C MET A 109 -11.81 12.67 -5.01
N GLN A 110 -11.96 13.06 -3.74
CA GLN A 110 -10.86 13.54 -2.90
C GLN A 110 -9.78 12.48 -2.72
N GLU A 111 -10.20 11.22 -2.57
CA GLU A 111 -9.30 10.07 -2.46
C GLU A 111 -8.71 9.61 -3.81
N GLY A 112 -9.05 10.26 -4.92
CA GLY A 112 -8.54 9.93 -6.26
C GLY A 112 -9.30 8.80 -6.97
N TYR A 113 -10.50 8.44 -6.51
CA TYR A 113 -11.38 7.42 -7.10
C TYR A 113 -12.50 8.05 -7.96
N GLY A 114 -13.23 7.19 -8.68
CA GLY A 114 -14.48 7.58 -9.34
C GLY A 114 -14.27 8.64 -10.42
N ALA A 115 -15.09 9.68 -10.42
CA ALA A 115 -15.07 10.73 -11.45
C ALA A 115 -13.78 11.55 -11.48
N ASP A 116 -12.91 11.47 -10.47
CA ASP A 116 -11.58 12.08 -10.52
C ASP A 116 -10.68 11.42 -11.59
N LEU A 117 -10.85 10.12 -11.82
CA LEU A 117 -10.11 9.35 -12.84
C LEU A 117 -10.38 9.83 -14.27
N LEU A 118 -11.51 10.50 -14.53
CA LEU A 118 -11.82 11.05 -15.85
C LEU A 118 -10.81 12.11 -16.31
N ARG A 119 -10.06 12.71 -15.37
CA ARG A 119 -8.99 13.69 -15.67
C ARG A 119 -7.61 13.04 -15.82
N LYS A 120 -7.51 11.70 -15.66
CA LYS A 120 -6.26 10.94 -15.65
C LYS A 120 -6.29 9.80 -16.69
N PRO A 121 -6.50 10.09 -17.99
CA PRO A 121 -6.75 9.08 -19.01
C PRO A 121 -5.63 8.03 -19.15
N GLU A 122 -4.36 8.44 -19.01
CA GLU A 122 -3.23 7.50 -19.06
C GLU A 122 -3.24 6.53 -17.87
N LEU A 123 -3.59 7.00 -16.66
CA LEU A 123 -3.73 6.12 -15.51
C LEU A 123 -4.86 5.11 -15.71
N VAL A 124 -6.01 5.54 -16.25
CA VAL A 124 -7.15 4.63 -16.52
C VAL A 124 -6.76 3.57 -17.57
N LYS A 125 -6.04 3.97 -18.60
CA LYS A 125 -5.45 3.07 -19.60
C LYS A 125 -4.49 2.06 -18.97
N ASP A 126 -3.59 2.52 -18.09
CA ASP A 126 -2.64 1.64 -17.41
C ASP A 126 -3.36 0.64 -16.49
N LEU A 127 -4.35 1.10 -15.71
CA LEU A 127 -5.19 0.24 -14.88
C LEU A 127 -5.85 -0.88 -15.70
N VAL A 128 -6.48 -0.55 -16.82
CA VAL A 128 -7.18 -1.54 -17.67
C VAL A 128 -6.20 -2.47 -18.38
N SER A 129 -5.16 -1.92 -19.01
CA SER A 129 -4.20 -2.71 -19.79
C SER A 129 -3.43 -3.71 -18.92
N GLN A 130 -3.08 -3.34 -17.69
CA GLN A 130 -2.34 -4.22 -16.80
C GLN A 130 -3.20 -5.39 -16.30
N VAL A 131 -4.49 -5.16 -15.99
CA VAL A 131 -5.42 -6.27 -15.67
C VAL A 131 -5.56 -7.19 -16.88
N ARG A 132 -5.73 -6.65 -18.09
CA ARG A 132 -5.81 -7.47 -19.30
C ARG A 132 -4.55 -8.30 -19.54
N ASN A 133 -3.37 -7.74 -19.32
CA ASN A 133 -2.10 -8.46 -19.48
C ASN A 133 -1.96 -9.64 -18.51
N ARG A 134 -2.58 -9.55 -17.32
CA ARG A 134 -2.56 -10.62 -16.31
C ARG A 134 -3.69 -11.63 -16.49
N ILE A 135 -4.87 -11.17 -16.90
CA ILE A 135 -6.08 -11.98 -16.98
C ILE A 135 -6.59 -11.98 -18.44
N PRO A 136 -6.28 -13.02 -19.23
CA PRO A 136 -6.63 -13.08 -20.64
C PRO A 136 -8.14 -13.28 -20.85
N ARG A 137 -8.57 -13.12 -22.11
CA ARG A 137 -9.93 -13.45 -22.55
C ARG A 137 -10.23 -14.94 -22.29
N PRO A 138 -11.49 -15.34 -22.01
CA PRO A 138 -12.73 -14.56 -22.13
C PRO A 138 -13.07 -13.69 -20.91
N PHE A 139 -12.17 -13.54 -19.93
CA PHE A 139 -12.44 -12.69 -18.77
C PHE A 139 -12.66 -11.23 -19.18
N THR A 140 -13.72 -10.63 -18.64
CA THR A 140 -14.15 -9.29 -18.99
C THR A 140 -13.42 -8.24 -18.16
N VAL A 141 -12.90 -7.20 -18.81
CA VAL A 141 -12.32 -6.03 -18.16
C VAL A 141 -13.03 -4.80 -18.71
N SER A 142 -13.89 -4.17 -17.91
CA SER A 142 -14.69 -3.02 -18.33
C SER A 142 -14.38 -1.77 -17.51
N ALA A 143 -14.90 -0.63 -17.97
CA ALA A 143 -14.90 0.59 -17.18
C ALA A 143 -16.26 1.30 -17.28
N LYS A 144 -16.68 1.88 -16.16
CA LYS A 144 -17.89 2.70 -16.08
C LYS A 144 -17.52 4.17 -15.96
N ILE A 145 -17.85 4.95 -16.98
CA ILE A 145 -17.49 6.37 -17.08
C ILE A 145 -18.72 7.30 -17.07
N ARG A 146 -18.46 8.59 -16.89
CA ARG A 146 -19.42 9.70 -17.11
C ARG A 146 -18.92 10.58 -18.25
N LEU A 147 -19.81 11.43 -18.79
CA LEU A 147 -19.43 12.39 -19.83
C LEU A 147 -18.53 13.49 -19.25
N LEU A 148 -17.50 13.87 -19.99
CA LEU A 148 -16.79 15.12 -19.77
C LEU A 148 -17.56 16.29 -20.40
N LYS A 149 -17.26 17.52 -19.97
CA LYS A 149 -17.91 18.73 -20.52
C LYS A 149 -17.73 18.83 -22.03
N ASP A 150 -16.51 18.56 -22.51
CA ASP A 150 -16.24 18.39 -23.94
C ASP A 150 -16.41 16.91 -24.33
N ILE A 151 -17.38 16.65 -25.21
CA ILE A 151 -17.66 15.30 -25.71
C ILE A 151 -16.45 14.69 -26.43
N ARG A 152 -15.61 15.50 -27.08
CA ARG A 152 -14.40 15.03 -27.77
C ARG A 152 -13.41 14.38 -26.80
N GLN A 153 -13.30 14.90 -25.59
CA GLN A 153 -12.46 14.29 -24.55
C GLN A 153 -13.03 12.96 -24.07
N THR A 154 -14.35 12.84 -24.00
CA THR A 154 -15.01 11.57 -23.66
C THR A 154 -14.77 10.52 -24.76
N ILE A 155 -14.92 10.90 -26.03
CA ILE A 155 -14.62 10.05 -27.18
C ILE A 155 -13.15 9.60 -27.16
N ALA A 156 -12.22 10.53 -26.94
CA ALA A 156 -10.79 10.23 -26.85
C ALA A 156 -10.49 9.24 -25.71
N LEU A 157 -11.08 9.43 -24.52
CA LEU A 157 -10.94 8.50 -23.41
C LEU A 157 -11.46 7.10 -23.77
N CYS A 158 -12.64 6.99 -24.37
CA CYS A 158 -13.20 5.70 -24.79
C CYS A 158 -12.29 4.99 -25.81
N GLN A 159 -11.76 5.72 -26.79
CA GLN A 159 -10.84 5.17 -27.78
C GLN A 159 -9.49 4.75 -27.16
N THR A 160 -9.03 5.47 -26.13
CA THR A 160 -7.85 5.06 -25.36
C THR A 160 -8.11 3.73 -24.62
N LEU A 161 -9.29 3.56 -24.03
CA LEU A 161 -9.66 2.31 -23.36
C LEU A 161 -9.90 1.15 -24.35
N GLU A 162 -10.41 1.44 -25.55
CA GLU A 162 -10.47 0.48 -26.65
C GLU A 162 -9.08 -0.03 -27.03
N LYS A 163 -8.08 0.86 -27.13
CA LYS A 163 -6.68 0.48 -27.37
C LYS A 163 -6.03 -0.26 -26.19
N ALA A 164 -6.52 -0.03 -24.97
CA ALA A 164 -6.10 -0.75 -23.76
C ALA A 164 -6.75 -2.15 -23.64
N ASP A 165 -7.52 -2.57 -24.65
CA ASP A 165 -8.23 -3.86 -24.71
C ASP A 165 -9.28 -4.04 -23.59
N ALA A 166 -10.00 -2.95 -23.28
CA ALA A 166 -11.25 -3.02 -22.55
C ALA A 166 -12.27 -3.86 -23.33
N SER A 167 -13.03 -4.70 -22.63
CA SER A 167 -14.04 -5.59 -23.21
C SER A 167 -15.30 -4.86 -23.65
N PHE A 168 -15.78 -3.92 -22.84
CA PHE A 168 -16.91 -3.03 -23.13
C PHE A 168 -16.85 -1.81 -22.20
N LEU A 169 -17.63 -0.76 -22.52
CA LEU A 169 -17.72 0.44 -21.67
C LEU A 169 -19.16 0.70 -21.24
N THR A 170 -19.35 1.06 -19.97
CA THR A 170 -20.64 1.56 -19.49
C THR A 170 -20.63 3.09 -19.46
N ILE A 171 -21.52 3.72 -20.21
CA ILE A 171 -21.60 5.18 -20.32
C ILE A 171 -22.80 5.67 -19.53
N HIS A 172 -22.53 6.37 -18.42
CA HIS A 172 -23.56 7.20 -17.81
C HIS A 172 -23.55 8.55 -18.52
N ALA A 173 -24.56 8.79 -19.37
CA ALA A 173 -24.65 9.97 -20.22
C ALA A 173 -25.01 11.26 -19.46
N ARG A 174 -24.35 11.51 -18.34
CA ARG A 174 -24.41 12.70 -17.49
C ARG A 174 -23.00 13.12 -17.16
N THR A 175 -22.78 14.42 -16.98
CA THR A 175 -21.51 14.90 -16.42
C THR A 175 -21.42 14.64 -14.92
N PRO A 176 -20.23 14.70 -14.29
CA PRO A 176 -20.08 14.56 -12.84
C PRO A 176 -20.87 15.58 -12.02
N GLU A 177 -21.21 16.76 -12.58
CA GLU A 177 -22.00 17.79 -11.91
C GLU A 177 -23.50 17.44 -11.87
N MET A 178 -24.01 16.80 -12.92
CA MET A 178 -25.42 16.41 -13.02
C MET A 178 -25.78 15.33 -11.99
N ARG A 179 -26.92 15.53 -11.32
CA ARG A 179 -27.48 14.66 -10.29
C ARG A 179 -28.80 14.02 -10.74
N ASN A 180 -29.76 14.84 -11.16
CA ASN A 180 -31.15 14.42 -11.45
C ASN A 180 -31.63 14.84 -12.84
N GLU A 181 -30.86 15.65 -13.55
CA GLU A 181 -31.09 16.11 -14.90
C GLU A 181 -31.16 14.91 -15.87
N PRO A 182 -31.94 14.95 -16.95
CA PRO A 182 -31.97 13.85 -17.92
C PRO A 182 -30.60 13.50 -18.49
N ILE A 183 -30.43 12.25 -18.93
CA ILE A 183 -29.23 11.87 -19.70
C ILE A 183 -29.17 12.64 -21.05
N ASP A 184 -27.95 12.90 -21.51
CA ASP A 184 -27.67 13.51 -22.81
C ASP A 184 -27.56 12.42 -23.89
N LEU A 185 -28.73 12.06 -24.44
CA LEU A 185 -28.87 10.97 -25.41
C LEU A 185 -28.15 11.26 -26.74
N ASP A 186 -28.11 12.51 -27.17
CA ASP A 186 -27.45 12.90 -28.42
C ASP A 186 -25.93 12.72 -28.30
N LYS A 187 -25.33 13.08 -27.16
CA LYS A 187 -23.92 12.78 -26.90
C LYS A 187 -23.65 11.28 -26.80
N LEU A 188 -24.58 10.49 -26.27
CA LEU A 188 -24.44 9.03 -26.22
C LEU A 188 -24.44 8.42 -27.63
N LYS A 189 -25.37 8.82 -28.50
CA LYS A 189 -25.41 8.43 -29.92
C LYS A 189 -24.12 8.82 -30.64
N LEU A 190 -23.68 10.06 -30.47
CA LEU A 190 -22.43 10.54 -31.05
C LEU A 190 -21.22 9.70 -30.58
N LEU A 191 -21.18 9.32 -29.32
CA LEU A 191 -20.11 8.48 -28.78
C LEU A 191 -20.18 7.05 -29.36
N ARG A 192 -21.39 6.50 -29.54
CA ARG A 192 -21.58 5.22 -30.23
C ARG A 192 -21.01 5.25 -31.65
N ASP A 193 -21.19 6.33 -32.40
CA ASP A 193 -20.66 6.44 -33.76
C ASP A 193 -19.11 6.40 -33.84
N HIS A 194 -18.40 6.66 -32.72
CA HIS A 194 -16.94 6.84 -32.70
C HIS A 194 -16.16 5.77 -31.92
N VAL A 195 -16.84 4.85 -31.23
CA VAL A 195 -16.23 3.82 -30.36
C VAL A 195 -16.64 2.44 -30.86
N ARG A 196 -15.71 1.50 -31.06
CA ARG A 196 -16.07 0.18 -31.65
C ARG A 196 -16.43 -0.86 -30.60
N LEU A 197 -16.03 -0.66 -29.35
CA LEU A 197 -16.42 -1.53 -28.24
C LEU A 197 -17.94 -1.55 -28.07
N PRO A 198 -18.50 -2.67 -27.56
CA PRO A 198 -19.87 -2.66 -27.05
C PRO A 198 -20.03 -1.58 -25.98
N LEU A 199 -21.14 -0.85 -26.04
CA LEU A 199 -21.49 0.18 -25.09
C LEU A 199 -22.75 -0.20 -24.32
N VAL A 200 -22.72 0.05 -23.02
CA VAL A 200 -23.89 -0.08 -22.15
C VAL A 200 -24.38 1.29 -21.74
N ALA A 201 -25.63 1.60 -22.06
CA ALA A 201 -26.27 2.86 -21.67
C ALA A 201 -26.68 2.80 -20.19
N ASN A 202 -26.33 3.81 -19.41
CA ASN A 202 -26.75 3.93 -18.01
C ASN A 202 -27.38 5.30 -17.72
N GLY A 203 -28.47 5.27 -16.95
CA GLY A 203 -29.26 6.43 -16.57
C GLY A 203 -30.69 6.36 -17.12
N ASP A 204 -31.64 6.95 -16.39
CA ASP A 204 -33.06 7.08 -16.74
C ASP A 204 -33.89 5.82 -17.09
N ALA A 205 -33.30 4.62 -17.04
CA ALA A 205 -34.00 3.34 -17.08
C ALA A 205 -34.79 3.06 -15.78
N LYS A 206 -36.02 3.58 -15.68
CA LYS A 206 -36.91 3.51 -14.49
C LYS A 206 -38.09 2.54 -14.64
N SER A 207 -38.32 2.03 -15.84
CA SER A 207 -39.32 1.03 -16.24
C SER A 207 -38.76 0.22 -17.41
N LEU A 208 -39.36 -0.95 -17.73
CA LEU A 208 -39.00 -1.71 -18.92
C LEU A 208 -39.15 -0.86 -20.20
N GLU A 209 -40.25 -0.13 -20.34
CA GLU A 209 -40.49 0.76 -21.48
C GLU A 209 -39.41 1.82 -21.65
N SER A 210 -39.02 2.51 -20.56
CA SER A 210 -37.93 3.51 -20.63
C SER A 210 -36.58 2.88 -20.97
N ALA A 211 -36.33 1.63 -20.53
CA ALA A 211 -35.12 0.90 -20.90
C ALA A 211 -35.14 0.50 -22.38
N GLU A 212 -36.27 0.02 -22.90
CA GLU A 212 -36.44 -0.33 -24.31
C GLU A 212 -36.35 0.89 -25.23
N SER A 213 -36.90 2.04 -24.81
CA SER A 213 -36.73 3.31 -25.53
C SER A 213 -35.26 3.71 -25.57
N LEU A 214 -34.57 3.68 -24.43
CA LEU A 214 -33.14 3.99 -24.35
C LEU A 214 -32.31 3.05 -25.22
N PHE A 215 -32.59 1.74 -25.21
CA PHE A 215 -31.93 0.76 -26.06
C PHE A 215 -32.11 1.09 -27.54
N LYS A 216 -33.37 1.27 -27.99
CA LYS A 216 -33.69 1.58 -29.39
C LYS A 216 -33.07 2.89 -29.86
N GLU A 217 -33.09 3.92 -29.03
CA GLU A 217 -32.64 5.24 -29.41
C GLU A 217 -31.12 5.41 -29.31
N SER A 218 -30.46 4.81 -28.31
CA SER A 218 -29.00 4.96 -28.14
C SER A 218 -28.17 4.12 -29.10
N GLY A 219 -28.72 2.99 -29.58
CA GLY A 219 -27.95 1.99 -30.34
C GLY A 219 -26.91 1.25 -29.49
N CYS A 220 -26.96 1.37 -28.16
CA CYS A 220 -26.14 0.61 -27.25
C CYS A 220 -26.63 -0.85 -27.15
N GLU A 221 -25.69 -1.76 -26.89
CA GLU A 221 -25.91 -3.20 -26.81
C GLU A 221 -26.61 -3.64 -25.50
N GLY A 222 -26.54 -2.81 -24.45
CA GLY A 222 -27.19 -3.09 -23.18
C GLY A 222 -27.68 -1.84 -22.46
N VAL A 223 -28.62 -2.04 -21.54
CA VAL A 223 -29.16 -0.98 -20.68
C VAL A 223 -29.00 -1.36 -19.21
N MET A 224 -28.33 -0.48 -18.48
CA MET A 224 -28.05 -0.64 -17.07
C MET A 224 -28.97 0.25 -16.22
N SER A 225 -29.70 -0.36 -15.26
CA SER A 225 -30.54 0.36 -14.30
C SER A 225 -29.95 0.35 -12.89
N ALA A 226 -30.04 1.49 -12.20
CA ALA A 226 -29.60 1.67 -10.82
C ALA A 226 -30.81 1.98 -9.91
N ARG A 227 -31.20 3.25 -9.79
CA ARG A 227 -32.31 3.65 -8.91
C ARG A 227 -33.65 3.01 -9.31
N GLY A 228 -33.89 2.82 -10.61
CA GLY A 228 -35.10 2.17 -11.11
C GLY A 228 -35.26 0.75 -10.61
N ILE A 229 -34.22 -0.08 -10.78
CA ILE A 229 -34.22 -1.47 -10.33
C ILE A 229 -34.20 -1.60 -8.80
N LEU A 230 -33.62 -0.63 -8.08
CA LEU A 230 -33.66 -0.59 -6.62
C LEU A 230 -35.08 -0.35 -6.08
N THR A 231 -35.83 0.58 -6.68
CA THR A 231 -37.23 0.84 -6.32
C THR A 231 -38.18 -0.26 -6.82
N ASN A 232 -37.84 -0.93 -7.91
CA ASN A 232 -38.62 -2.03 -8.48
C ASN A 232 -37.69 -3.13 -9.01
N PRO A 233 -37.36 -4.15 -8.19
CA PRO A 233 -36.51 -5.27 -8.62
C PRO A 233 -37.14 -6.06 -9.78
N ALA A 234 -38.46 -5.98 -9.94
CA ALA A 234 -39.20 -6.59 -11.03
C ALA A 234 -39.26 -5.74 -12.32
N LEU A 235 -38.52 -4.64 -12.39
CA LEU A 235 -38.54 -3.69 -13.52
C LEU A 235 -38.40 -4.38 -14.87
N PHE A 236 -37.44 -5.30 -15.00
CA PHE A 236 -37.12 -5.97 -16.26
C PHE A 236 -38.11 -7.06 -16.70
N SER A 237 -39.05 -7.40 -15.81
CA SER A 237 -40.20 -8.28 -16.10
C SER A 237 -41.45 -7.50 -16.55
N GLY A 238 -41.33 -6.18 -16.76
CA GLY A 238 -42.41 -5.33 -17.27
C GLY A 238 -43.41 -4.86 -16.21
N ARG A 239 -43.11 -5.03 -14.93
CA ARG A 239 -43.99 -4.59 -13.83
C ARG A 239 -43.81 -3.09 -13.58
N SER A 240 -44.91 -2.38 -13.35
CA SER A 240 -44.90 -0.92 -13.11
C SER A 240 -44.48 -0.53 -11.67
N ALA A 241 -44.65 -1.46 -10.72
CA ALA A 241 -44.20 -1.37 -9.33
C ALA A 241 -43.77 -2.76 -8.84
N THR A 242 -43.14 -2.83 -7.67
CA THR A 242 -42.71 -4.09 -7.07
C THR A 242 -43.92 -4.97 -6.75
N PRO A 243 -44.05 -6.18 -7.33
CA PRO A 243 -45.10 -7.11 -6.94
C PRO A 243 -44.90 -7.61 -5.51
N LEU A 244 -45.98 -7.90 -4.78
CA LEU A 244 -45.89 -8.52 -3.46
C LEU A 244 -45.15 -9.88 -3.49
N ALA A 245 -45.26 -10.63 -4.60
CA ALA A 245 -44.48 -11.85 -4.81
C ALA A 245 -42.96 -11.59 -4.81
N CYS A 246 -42.51 -10.44 -5.34
CA CYS A 246 -41.10 -10.04 -5.32
C CYS A 246 -40.64 -9.68 -3.91
N VAL A 247 -41.54 -9.13 -3.07
CA VAL A 247 -41.26 -8.87 -1.65
C VAL A 247 -41.16 -10.20 -0.90
N GLN A 248 -42.04 -11.17 -1.18
CA GLN A 248 -41.96 -12.53 -0.64
C GLN A 248 -40.62 -13.21 -1.01
N ASP A 249 -40.22 -13.15 -2.28
CA ASP A 249 -38.92 -13.68 -2.74
C ASP A 249 -37.74 -13.05 -1.99
N TRP A 250 -37.79 -11.74 -1.71
CA TRP A 250 -36.77 -11.08 -0.90
C TRP A 250 -36.70 -11.63 0.53
N LEU A 251 -37.84 -11.87 1.17
CA LEU A 251 -37.88 -12.48 2.51
C LEU A 251 -37.31 -13.90 2.48
N ASP A 252 -37.66 -14.69 1.47
CA ASP A 252 -37.19 -16.06 1.32
C ASP A 252 -35.67 -16.11 1.08
N ILE A 253 -35.14 -15.28 0.18
CA ILE A 253 -33.70 -15.17 -0.08
C ILE A 253 -32.94 -14.71 1.17
N THR A 254 -33.42 -13.67 1.86
CA THR A 254 -32.72 -13.12 3.04
C THR A 254 -32.88 -13.97 4.31
N SER A 255 -33.78 -14.96 4.29
CA SER A 255 -33.87 -15.99 5.32
C SER A 255 -32.82 -17.11 5.14
N THR A 256 -32.39 -17.35 3.90
CA THR A 256 -31.40 -18.39 3.56
C THR A 256 -29.96 -17.86 3.52
N VAL A 257 -29.78 -16.58 3.17
CA VAL A 257 -28.47 -15.92 3.11
C VAL A 257 -28.35 -14.85 4.21
N PRO A 258 -27.32 -14.90 5.08
CA PRO A 258 -27.11 -13.91 6.12
C PRO A 258 -27.14 -12.48 5.57
N THR A 259 -28.04 -11.66 6.09
CA THR A 259 -28.26 -10.28 5.63
C THR A 259 -28.33 -9.35 6.82
N GLU A 260 -27.50 -8.31 6.83
CA GLU A 260 -27.55 -7.28 7.89
C GLU A 260 -28.89 -6.54 7.87
N PHE A 261 -29.36 -6.11 9.05
CA PHE A 261 -30.65 -5.46 9.20
C PHE A 261 -30.81 -4.22 8.31
N GLN A 262 -29.80 -3.34 8.27
CA GLN A 262 -29.86 -2.12 7.46
C GLN A 262 -30.03 -2.43 5.97
N CYS A 263 -29.27 -3.40 5.44
CA CYS A 263 -29.39 -3.84 4.05
C CYS A 263 -30.78 -4.47 3.80
N PHE A 264 -31.21 -5.37 4.69
CA PHE A 264 -32.51 -6.03 4.65
C PHE A 264 -33.68 -5.03 4.57
N HIS A 265 -33.68 -4.06 5.49
CA HIS A 265 -34.78 -3.12 5.65
C HIS A 265 -34.77 -2.01 4.59
N HIS A 266 -33.61 -1.43 4.25
CA HIS A 266 -33.54 -0.38 3.24
C HIS A 266 -34.02 -0.84 1.85
N HIS A 267 -33.73 -2.09 1.48
CA HIS A 267 -34.25 -2.67 0.25
C HIS A 267 -35.78 -2.72 0.25
N LEU A 268 -36.39 -3.15 1.36
CA LEU A 268 -37.84 -3.13 1.53
C LEU A 268 -38.41 -1.70 1.50
N VAL A 269 -37.72 -0.73 2.09
CA VAL A 269 -38.12 0.69 2.04
C VAL A 269 -38.23 1.17 0.58
N PHE A 270 -37.28 0.81 -0.28
CA PHE A 270 -37.35 1.14 -1.71
C PHE A 270 -38.46 0.36 -2.43
N MET A 271 -38.56 -0.95 -2.20
CA MET A 271 -39.54 -1.81 -2.86
C MET A 271 -40.99 -1.39 -2.56
N LEU A 272 -41.26 -0.98 -1.31
CA LEU A 272 -42.59 -0.62 -0.82
C LEU A 272 -42.92 0.86 -1.02
N GLU A 273 -41.99 1.69 -1.51
CA GLU A 273 -42.14 3.15 -1.61
C GLU A 273 -43.42 3.58 -2.34
N LYS A 274 -43.80 2.83 -3.38
CA LYS A 274 -44.99 3.06 -4.22
C LYS A 274 -46.20 2.22 -3.83
N ILE A 275 -46.05 1.29 -2.88
CA ILE A 275 -47.10 0.35 -2.46
C ILE A 275 -47.73 0.82 -1.16
N LEU A 276 -46.92 1.28 -0.21
CA LEU A 276 -47.40 1.76 1.08
C LEU A 276 -47.98 3.18 0.98
N PRO A 277 -49.14 3.45 1.60
CA PRO A 277 -49.60 4.81 1.79
C PRO A 277 -48.64 5.60 2.69
N ARG A 278 -48.72 6.93 2.62
CA ARG A 278 -47.72 7.83 3.22
C ARG A 278 -47.52 7.60 4.71
N THR A 279 -48.58 7.39 5.47
CA THR A 279 -48.54 7.26 6.94
C THR A 279 -47.83 5.96 7.36
N GLU A 280 -48.21 4.86 6.73
CA GLU A 280 -47.67 3.53 6.96
C GLU A 280 -46.23 3.43 6.48
N ARG A 281 -45.87 4.14 5.41
CA ARG A 281 -44.48 4.25 4.97
C ARG A 281 -43.60 4.95 5.99
N MET A 282 -44.09 6.02 6.65
CA MET A 282 -43.32 6.67 7.72
C MET A 282 -43.09 5.73 8.91
N LEU A 283 -44.11 4.95 9.27
CA LEU A 283 -44.01 3.93 10.31
C LEU A 283 -43.04 2.81 9.90
N PHE A 284 -43.18 2.27 8.69
CA PHE A 284 -42.33 1.20 8.20
C PHE A 284 -40.85 1.61 8.15
N ASN A 285 -40.57 2.83 7.68
CA ASN A 285 -39.21 3.34 7.58
C ASN A 285 -38.56 3.60 8.95
N SER A 286 -39.35 3.74 10.02
CA SER A 286 -38.83 3.98 11.38
C SER A 286 -38.53 2.71 12.18
N LEU A 287 -38.89 1.53 11.65
CA LEU A 287 -38.63 0.24 12.30
C LEU A 287 -37.12 -0.02 12.46
N GLN A 288 -36.72 -0.58 13.60
CA GLN A 288 -35.31 -0.68 14.02
C GLN A 288 -34.77 -2.12 14.10
N ASN A 289 -35.60 -3.14 13.85
CA ASN A 289 -35.18 -4.53 13.93
C ASN A 289 -35.97 -5.42 12.96
N LYS A 290 -35.41 -6.60 12.63
CA LYS A 290 -36.02 -7.53 11.66
C LYS A 290 -37.40 -8.03 12.11
N SER A 291 -37.58 -8.36 13.39
CA SER A 291 -38.84 -8.90 13.91
C SER A 291 -39.99 -7.94 13.68
N SER A 292 -39.83 -6.66 14.01
CA SER A 292 -40.86 -5.64 13.79
C SER A 292 -41.16 -5.42 12.30
N VAL A 293 -40.16 -5.55 11.43
CA VAL A 293 -40.38 -5.50 9.97
C VAL A 293 -41.21 -6.69 9.51
N LEU A 294 -40.90 -7.91 9.98
CA LEU A 294 -41.64 -9.12 9.62
C LEU A 294 -43.08 -9.08 10.17
N GLU A 295 -43.28 -8.66 11.42
CA GLU A 295 -44.61 -8.47 12.02
C GLU A 295 -45.44 -7.45 11.23
N PHE A 296 -44.81 -6.35 10.79
CA PHE A 296 -45.48 -5.37 9.95
C PHE A 296 -45.92 -5.98 8.61
N LEU A 297 -45.03 -6.71 7.92
CA LEU A 297 -45.33 -7.33 6.63
C LEU A 297 -46.40 -8.43 6.74
N GLU A 298 -46.38 -9.22 7.81
CA GLU A 298 -47.41 -10.23 8.08
C GLU A 298 -48.75 -9.55 8.38
N SER A 299 -48.77 -8.50 9.21
CA SER A 299 -50.02 -7.80 9.56
C SER A 299 -50.63 -7.03 8.39
N TYR A 300 -49.80 -6.40 7.56
CA TYR A 300 -50.26 -5.48 6.51
C TYR A 300 -50.48 -6.16 5.16
N TYR A 301 -49.68 -7.17 4.83
CA TYR A 301 -49.73 -7.85 3.54
C TYR A 301 -49.93 -9.38 3.63
N ASN A 302 -49.94 -9.96 4.84
CA ASN A 302 -49.99 -11.41 5.06
C ASN A 302 -48.83 -12.16 4.38
N ILE A 303 -47.62 -11.58 4.44
CA ILE A 303 -46.39 -12.10 3.85
C ILE A 303 -45.40 -12.42 4.98
N LYS A 304 -44.80 -13.61 4.96
CA LYS A 304 -43.75 -14.03 5.90
C LYS A 304 -42.77 -15.00 5.25
N PRO A 305 -41.54 -15.16 5.77
CA PRO A 305 -40.57 -16.09 5.20
C PRO A 305 -41.12 -17.52 5.17
N ASN A 306 -40.94 -18.22 4.06
CA ASN A 306 -41.37 -19.61 3.92
C ASN A 306 -40.46 -20.54 4.74
N ALA A 307 -41.03 -21.22 5.74
CA ALA A 307 -40.29 -22.09 6.66
C ALA A 307 -39.74 -23.38 6.02
N SER A 308 -40.26 -23.78 4.85
CA SER A 308 -40.03 -25.10 4.24
C SER A 308 -38.74 -25.26 3.43
N ASP A 309 -38.13 -24.17 2.95
CA ASP A 309 -36.98 -24.26 2.03
C ASP A 309 -35.61 -24.10 2.72
N SER A 310 -35.64 -23.85 4.03
CA SER A 310 -34.46 -23.63 4.88
C SER A 310 -33.53 -24.85 5.01
N MET A 311 -33.96 -26.05 4.58
CA MET A 311 -33.15 -27.28 4.62
C MET A 311 -32.62 -27.74 3.25
N GLU A 312 -33.17 -27.28 2.13
CA GLU A 312 -32.79 -27.78 0.80
C GLU A 312 -31.73 -26.90 0.11
N LEU A 313 -31.78 -25.57 0.25
CA LEU A 313 -30.71 -24.69 -0.23
C LEU A 313 -29.45 -24.76 0.65
N THR A 314 -29.60 -25.04 1.94
CA THR A 314 -28.47 -25.19 2.88
C THR A 314 -27.62 -26.43 2.57
N ARG A 315 -28.15 -27.40 1.81
CA ARG A 315 -27.41 -28.56 1.28
C ARG A 315 -26.78 -28.32 -0.11
N LYS A 316 -27.18 -27.27 -0.83
CA LYS A 316 -26.71 -26.99 -2.20
C LYS A 316 -26.03 -25.64 -2.42
N GLY A 317 -26.00 -24.73 -1.44
CA GLY A 317 -25.57 -23.35 -1.69
C GLY A 317 -25.01 -22.59 -0.50
N LEU A 318 -24.18 -23.21 0.34
CA LEU A 318 -23.45 -22.50 1.40
C LEU A 318 -21.94 -22.68 1.27
N GLN A 319 -21.33 -21.96 0.33
CA GLN A 319 -19.89 -21.63 0.39
C GLN A 319 -19.75 -20.30 1.15
N VAL A 320 -20.13 -20.30 2.42
CA VAL A 320 -20.00 -19.13 3.30
C VAL A 320 -18.60 -19.19 3.91
N SER A 321 -17.77 -18.20 3.55
CA SER A 321 -16.33 -18.08 3.77
C SER A 321 -15.46 -18.82 2.72
N LEU A 322 -15.12 -18.11 1.65
CA LEU A 322 -14.18 -18.57 0.61
C LEU A 322 -12.70 -18.37 1.01
N PHE A 323 -12.40 -17.69 2.12
CA PHE A 323 -11.03 -17.33 2.51
C PHE A 323 -10.56 -17.96 3.84
N ALA A 324 -11.33 -18.88 4.43
CA ALA A 324 -10.96 -19.58 5.67
C ALA A 324 -10.11 -20.86 5.48
N GLY A 325 -9.71 -21.20 4.26
CA GLY A 325 -8.98 -22.45 3.98
C GLY A 325 -8.05 -22.35 2.78
N LEU A 326 -6.91 -21.69 2.95
CA LEU A 326 -5.71 -21.96 2.15
C LEU A 326 -4.75 -22.77 3.01
N THR A 327 -5.09 -24.03 3.23
CA THR A 327 -4.14 -25.10 3.53
C THR A 327 -4.20 -26.06 2.35
N GLU A 328 -3.05 -26.28 1.73
CA GLU A 328 -2.86 -27.22 0.62
C GLU A 328 -3.44 -28.60 0.95
N GLU A 329 -4.30 -29.14 0.08
CA GLU A 329 -4.48 -30.59 0.00
C GLU A 329 -4.41 -31.05 -1.47
N CYS A 330 -3.44 -31.93 -1.70
CA CYS A 330 -3.10 -32.57 -2.97
C CYS A 330 -4.05 -33.76 -3.25
N PRO A 331 -4.64 -33.91 -4.45
CA PRO A 331 -5.60 -34.97 -4.71
C PRO A 331 -4.92 -36.19 -5.33
N LEU A 332 -4.42 -37.11 -4.50
CA LEU A 332 -4.16 -38.49 -4.90
C LEU A 332 -4.70 -39.42 -3.82
N THR A 333 -5.93 -39.88 -4.00
CA THR A 333 -6.47 -41.24 -3.74
C THR A 333 -7.98 -41.18 -3.52
N LYS A 334 -8.75 -41.72 -4.48
CA LYS A 334 -9.90 -42.58 -4.19
C LYS A 334 -10.42 -43.22 -5.47
N GLU A 335 -10.23 -44.53 -5.51
CA GLU A 335 -10.78 -45.46 -6.49
C GLU A 335 -12.31 -45.32 -6.58
N ARG A 336 -12.85 -45.35 -7.80
CA ARG A 336 -14.11 -46.07 -8.09
C ARG A 336 -14.30 -46.30 -9.58
N SER A 337 -14.34 -47.60 -9.90
CA SER A 337 -14.60 -48.22 -11.18
C SER A 337 -15.98 -47.87 -11.75
N TYR A 338 -16.05 -47.49 -13.02
CA TYR A 338 -17.24 -47.71 -13.85
C TYR A 338 -16.83 -48.26 -15.22
N GLY A 339 -17.29 -49.48 -15.50
CA GLY A 339 -17.00 -50.22 -16.72
C GLY A 339 -17.75 -49.65 -17.92
N TYR A 340 -17.03 -49.52 -19.03
CA TYR A 340 -17.62 -49.33 -20.35
C TYR A 340 -17.36 -50.56 -21.22
N ARG A 341 -18.44 -51.11 -21.79
CA ARG A 341 -18.38 -52.11 -22.85
C ARG A 341 -17.76 -51.47 -24.09
N LEU A 342 -16.58 -51.92 -24.49
CA LEU A 342 -16.00 -51.55 -25.79
C LEU A 342 -16.63 -52.41 -26.89
N CYS A 343 -17.26 -51.73 -27.85
CA CYS A 343 -17.54 -52.28 -29.16
C CYS A 343 -16.23 -52.36 -29.95
N ALA A 344 -15.96 -53.52 -30.51
CA ALA A 344 -14.77 -53.84 -31.28
C ALA A 344 -14.83 -53.18 -32.66
N TYR A 345 -13.85 -52.33 -33.00
CA TYR A 345 -13.20 -52.23 -34.31
C TYR A 345 -12.12 -51.14 -34.26
N CYS A 346 -10.85 -51.56 -34.21
CA CYS A 346 -9.66 -50.93 -34.83
C CYS A 346 -8.39 -51.49 -34.17
N GLY A 347 -8.01 -52.69 -34.57
CA GLY A 347 -6.74 -53.31 -34.21
C GLY A 347 -5.59 -52.51 -34.81
N ASN A 348 -4.96 -51.67 -33.97
CA ASN A 348 -3.56 -51.19 -34.01
C ASN A 348 -3.36 -49.92 -33.16
N GLY A 349 -4.43 -49.27 -32.71
CA GLY A 349 -4.35 -48.07 -31.86
C GLY A 349 -3.64 -48.30 -30.53
N LEU A 350 -3.89 -49.44 -29.87
CA LEU A 350 -3.26 -49.73 -28.58
C LEU A 350 -1.74 -49.90 -28.68
N LYS A 351 -1.23 -50.50 -29.76
CA LYS A 351 0.23 -50.64 -29.97
C LYS A 351 0.89 -49.28 -30.23
N PHE A 352 0.21 -48.41 -30.99
CA PHE A 352 0.69 -47.04 -31.23
C PHE A 352 0.68 -46.22 -29.94
N ILE A 353 -0.38 -46.32 -29.14
CA ILE A 353 -0.48 -45.65 -27.84
C ILE A 353 0.63 -46.14 -26.91
N ILE A 354 0.85 -47.46 -26.79
CA ILE A 354 1.92 -48.02 -25.96
C ILE A 354 3.29 -47.53 -26.42
N PHE A 355 3.56 -47.50 -27.74
CA PHE A 355 4.81 -47.00 -28.27
C PHE A 355 5.02 -45.50 -27.97
N CYS A 356 3.98 -44.68 -28.13
CA CYS A 356 4.02 -43.26 -27.79
C CYS A 356 4.27 -43.04 -26.29
N PHE A 357 3.64 -43.84 -25.42
CA PHE A 357 3.87 -43.77 -23.98
C PHE A 357 5.30 -44.20 -23.62
N ILE A 358 5.83 -45.27 -24.19
CA ILE A 358 7.22 -45.70 -23.96
C ILE A 358 8.21 -44.61 -24.42
N ALA A 359 7.99 -44.04 -25.60
CA ALA A 359 8.85 -42.96 -26.12
C ALA A 359 8.77 -41.70 -25.25
N LEU A 360 7.57 -41.33 -24.79
CA LEU A 360 7.35 -40.20 -23.90
C LEU A 360 7.99 -40.43 -22.52
N THR A 361 7.85 -41.63 -21.96
CA THR A 361 8.51 -41.99 -20.70
C THR A 361 10.02 -41.93 -20.85
N PHE A 362 10.58 -42.47 -21.94
CA PHE A 362 12.02 -42.41 -22.17
C PHE A 362 12.50 -40.96 -22.30
N ALA A 363 11.80 -40.13 -23.07
CA ALA A 363 12.10 -38.71 -23.25
C ALA A 363 12.06 -37.93 -21.92
N ILE A 364 11.00 -38.11 -21.13
CA ILE A 364 10.86 -37.49 -19.80
C ILE A 364 11.97 -37.98 -18.87
N THR A 365 12.29 -39.27 -18.87
CA THR A 365 13.33 -39.84 -18.00
C THR A 365 14.71 -39.31 -18.39
N THR A 366 15.03 -39.22 -19.68
CA THR A 366 16.28 -38.59 -20.13
C THR A 366 16.32 -37.10 -19.82
N MET A 367 15.21 -36.37 -19.94
CA MET A 367 15.13 -34.96 -19.55
C MET A 367 15.33 -34.78 -18.04
N LEU A 368 14.73 -35.64 -17.22
CA LEU A 368 14.92 -35.62 -15.76
C LEU A 368 16.35 -35.96 -15.37
N VAL A 369 16.96 -36.96 -16.02
CA VAL A 369 18.35 -37.35 -15.78
C VAL A 369 19.30 -36.24 -16.25
N LEU A 370 19.05 -35.62 -17.40
CA LEU A 370 19.80 -34.45 -17.86
C LEU A 370 19.62 -33.28 -16.89
N GLN A 371 18.41 -33.04 -16.37
CA GLN A 371 18.16 -32.01 -15.37
C GLN A 371 18.90 -32.31 -14.07
N ILE A 372 18.96 -33.55 -13.61
CA ILE A 372 19.73 -33.93 -12.41
C ILE A 372 21.24 -33.79 -12.66
N LEU A 373 21.74 -34.18 -13.84
CA LEU A 373 23.18 -34.19 -14.15
C LEU A 373 23.73 -32.81 -14.54
N TYR A 374 22.91 -31.92 -15.10
CA TYR A 374 23.32 -30.59 -15.57
C TYR A 374 22.83 -29.43 -14.70
N THR A 375 21.94 -29.65 -13.71
CA THR A 375 21.47 -28.60 -12.79
C THR A 375 22.20 -28.63 -11.43
N GLU A 376 23.50 -28.91 -11.44
CA GLU A 376 24.34 -28.85 -10.23
C GLU A 376 24.94 -27.45 -9.96
N SER A 377 24.44 -26.38 -10.58
CA SER A 377 24.95 -25.01 -10.35
C SER A 377 23.93 -23.91 -10.10
N ILE A 378 22.61 -24.18 -10.07
CA ILE A 378 21.61 -23.17 -9.65
C ILE A 378 20.48 -23.86 -8.88
N PRO A 379 20.43 -23.78 -7.55
CA PRO A 379 19.30 -24.30 -6.79
C PRO A 379 18.08 -23.39 -7.00
N GLN A 380 17.16 -23.81 -7.86
CA GLN A 380 15.85 -23.14 -8.09
C GLN A 380 14.90 -23.21 -6.87
N SER A 381 15.31 -23.82 -5.75
CA SER A 381 14.56 -23.84 -4.49
C SER A 381 14.70 -22.55 -3.66
N SER A 382 15.58 -21.61 -4.03
CA SER A 382 15.79 -20.35 -3.29
C SER A 382 14.89 -19.18 -3.71
N LEU A 383 14.22 -19.26 -4.87
CA LEU A 383 13.43 -18.14 -5.40
C LEU A 383 11.98 -18.11 -4.90
N HIS A 384 11.44 -19.23 -4.40
CA HIS A 384 10.05 -19.31 -3.90
C HIS A 384 9.87 -18.89 -2.43
N GLY A 385 10.92 -18.37 -1.77
CA GLY A 385 10.87 -17.91 -0.38
C GLY A 385 11.67 -16.65 -0.06
N ALA A 386 12.37 -16.05 -1.04
CA ALA A 386 13.05 -14.79 -0.86
C ALA A 386 12.03 -13.65 -0.86
N HIS A 387 11.93 -12.95 0.25
CA HIS A 387 11.05 -11.80 0.46
C HIS A 387 11.78 -10.81 1.35
N GLY A 388 11.43 -9.53 1.23
CA GLY A 388 12.03 -8.51 2.07
C GLY A 388 11.43 -7.14 1.82
N ALA A 389 11.88 -6.16 2.60
CA ALA A 389 11.41 -4.80 2.45
C ALA A 389 12.53 -3.82 2.74
N VAL A 390 12.44 -2.68 2.06
CA VAL A 390 13.29 -1.52 2.31
C VAL A 390 12.39 -0.29 2.40
N ALA A 391 12.57 0.52 3.44
CA ALA A 391 11.82 1.75 3.66
C ALA A 391 12.79 2.92 3.85
N THR A 392 12.62 3.95 3.04
CA THR A 392 13.41 5.19 3.02
C THR A 392 12.51 6.40 2.74
N ASP A 393 13.06 7.61 2.87
CA ASP A 393 12.37 8.88 2.55
C ASP A 393 12.30 9.19 1.04
N TYR A 394 12.75 8.26 0.20
CA TYR A 394 12.73 8.43 -1.25
C TYR A 394 12.44 7.12 -1.97
N SER A 395 11.34 7.08 -2.73
CA SER A 395 10.81 5.84 -3.33
C SER A 395 11.83 5.08 -4.19
N ASN A 396 12.64 5.77 -5.00
CA ASN A 396 13.65 5.10 -5.83
C ASN A 396 14.74 4.44 -4.98
N CYS A 397 15.10 5.00 -3.82
CA CYS A 397 16.11 4.41 -2.94
C CYS A 397 15.56 3.15 -2.25
N SER A 398 14.28 3.15 -1.86
CA SER A 398 13.59 1.94 -1.41
C SER A 398 13.55 0.87 -2.51
N GLN A 399 13.27 1.26 -3.76
CA GLN A 399 13.27 0.35 -4.91
C GLN A 399 14.66 -0.19 -5.28
N ILE A 400 15.72 0.62 -5.14
CA ILE A 400 17.10 0.16 -5.31
C ILE A 400 17.40 -0.92 -4.27
N GLY A 401 17.06 -0.68 -3.01
CA GLY A 401 17.23 -1.68 -1.94
C GLY A 401 16.48 -2.98 -2.22
N THR A 402 15.22 -2.93 -2.67
CA THR A 402 14.49 -4.17 -3.02
C THR A 402 15.00 -4.86 -4.27
N LYS A 403 15.55 -4.12 -5.24
CA LYS A 403 16.28 -4.72 -6.38
C LYS A 403 17.55 -5.45 -5.93
N ILE A 404 18.25 -4.96 -4.91
CA ILE A 404 19.38 -5.66 -4.30
C ILE A 404 18.92 -6.95 -3.63
N LEU A 405 17.83 -6.91 -2.86
CA LEU A 405 17.22 -8.11 -2.27
C LEU A 405 16.82 -9.14 -3.34
N ALA A 406 16.20 -8.68 -4.43
CA ALA A 406 15.79 -9.52 -5.55
C ALA A 406 16.97 -10.19 -6.28
N ARG A 407 18.16 -9.61 -6.18
CA ARG A 407 19.42 -10.17 -6.72
C ARG A 407 20.16 -11.03 -5.71
N SER A 408 19.46 -11.59 -4.73
CA SER A 408 20.01 -12.45 -3.66
C SER A 408 20.96 -11.73 -2.69
N GLY A 409 20.95 -10.38 -2.65
CA GLY A 409 21.58 -9.63 -1.56
C GLY A 409 20.74 -9.71 -0.29
N ASN A 410 21.39 -9.54 0.86
CA ASN A 410 20.69 -9.57 2.15
C ASN A 410 20.25 -8.16 2.59
N ALA A 411 19.61 -8.05 3.76
CA ALA A 411 19.14 -6.77 4.29
C ALA A 411 20.26 -5.75 4.48
N VAL A 412 21.50 -6.18 4.75
CA VAL A 412 22.65 -5.28 4.91
C VAL A 412 23.07 -4.70 3.56
N ASP A 413 23.19 -5.53 2.52
CA ASP A 413 23.48 -5.06 1.16
C ASP A 413 22.42 -4.04 0.69
N ALA A 414 21.15 -4.38 0.93
CA ALA A 414 20.02 -3.55 0.53
C ALA A 414 19.98 -2.21 1.27
N ALA A 415 20.21 -2.22 2.59
CA ALA A 415 20.27 -1.01 3.39
C ALA A 415 21.45 -0.12 2.98
N VAL A 416 22.62 -0.70 2.73
CA VAL A 416 23.81 0.05 2.29
C VAL A 416 23.57 0.74 0.94
N ALA A 417 23.05 0.02 -0.06
CA ALA A 417 22.72 0.61 -1.36
C ALA A 417 21.70 1.75 -1.22
N ALA A 418 20.66 1.54 -0.40
CA ALA A 418 19.62 2.52 -0.16
C ALA A 418 20.16 3.76 0.58
N THR A 419 21.08 3.62 1.54
CA THR A 419 21.72 4.76 2.22
C THR A 419 22.63 5.56 1.30
N ILE A 420 23.42 4.91 0.42
CA ILE A 420 24.21 5.62 -0.59
C ILE A 420 23.29 6.37 -1.56
N CYS A 421 22.16 5.77 -1.94
CA CYS A 421 21.14 6.45 -2.72
C CYS A 421 20.56 7.68 -1.99
N MET A 422 20.27 7.58 -0.69
CA MET A 422 19.81 8.73 0.11
C MET A 422 20.84 9.86 0.15
N ALA A 423 22.14 9.53 0.23
CA ALA A 423 23.24 10.51 0.13
C ALA A 423 23.33 11.23 -1.22
N VAL A 424 22.71 10.68 -2.28
CA VAL A 424 22.59 11.33 -3.59
C VAL A 424 21.35 12.20 -3.67
N VAL A 425 20.19 11.68 -3.25
CA VAL A 425 18.88 12.31 -3.53
C VAL A 425 18.44 13.30 -2.45
N ALA A 426 19.03 13.22 -1.25
CA ALA A 426 18.77 14.13 -0.13
C ALA A 426 20.07 14.75 0.41
N PRO A 427 20.87 15.45 -0.43
CA PRO A 427 22.17 16.02 -0.04
C PRO A 427 22.07 17.10 1.05
N HIS A 428 20.88 17.65 1.26
CA HIS A 428 20.58 18.58 2.36
C HIS A 428 20.39 17.88 3.70
N LYS A 429 20.17 16.55 3.73
CA LYS A 429 20.01 15.77 4.96
C LYS A 429 21.20 14.87 5.23
N THR A 430 21.70 14.15 4.23
CA THR A 430 22.80 13.20 4.39
C THR A 430 23.74 13.24 3.20
N GLY A 431 24.96 12.75 3.36
CA GLY A 431 25.98 12.81 2.32
C GLY A 431 27.22 12.00 2.66
N LEU A 432 28.09 11.75 1.68
CA LEU A 432 29.35 11.04 1.89
C LEU A 432 30.28 11.73 2.90
N GLY A 433 30.10 13.04 3.12
CA GLY A 433 30.80 13.83 4.12
C GLY A 433 30.27 13.68 5.56
N GLY A 434 29.15 12.99 5.76
CA GLY A 434 28.47 12.88 7.04
C GLY A 434 28.85 11.65 7.86
N GLY A 435 28.00 11.33 8.83
CA GLY A 435 28.15 10.20 9.75
C GLY A 435 26.80 9.63 10.19
N GLY A 436 26.83 8.71 11.17
CA GLY A 436 25.62 8.05 11.65
C GLY A 436 25.86 6.75 12.42
N TYR A 437 24.79 5.95 12.50
CA TYR A 437 24.76 4.68 13.21
C TYR A 437 24.05 3.61 12.36
N ILE A 438 24.56 2.38 12.42
CA ILE A 438 23.90 1.18 11.89
C ILE A 438 23.64 0.24 13.05
N MET A 439 22.43 -0.33 13.15
CA MET A 439 22.16 -1.47 14.02
C MET A 439 21.80 -2.68 13.17
N ILE A 440 22.44 -3.81 13.45
CA ILE A 440 22.23 -5.08 12.74
C ILE A 440 21.87 -6.16 13.76
N TYR A 441 20.84 -6.92 13.45
CA TYR A 441 20.43 -8.08 14.23
C TYR A 441 20.02 -9.22 13.30
N ASN A 442 20.58 -10.41 13.51
CA ASN A 442 20.06 -11.62 12.88
C ASN A 442 19.24 -12.41 13.91
N TYR A 443 17.93 -12.44 13.71
CA TYR A 443 17.00 -13.07 14.64
C TYR A 443 17.13 -14.59 14.65
N LYS A 444 17.36 -15.22 13.49
CA LYS A 444 17.47 -16.69 13.38
C LYS A 444 18.70 -17.23 14.09
N ASN A 445 19.80 -16.48 14.07
CA ASN A 445 21.07 -16.90 14.67
C ASN A 445 21.14 -16.58 16.18
N TYR A 446 20.10 -15.95 16.75
CA TYR A 446 20.06 -15.53 18.16
C TYR A 446 21.30 -14.70 18.60
N THR A 447 21.87 -13.92 17.68
CA THR A 447 23.04 -13.08 17.95
C THR A 447 22.62 -11.80 18.65
N HIS A 448 23.33 -11.33 19.67
CA HIS A 448 23.00 -10.02 20.24
C HIS A 448 23.18 -8.90 19.19
N PRO A 449 22.26 -7.92 19.09
CA PRO A 449 22.40 -6.85 18.09
C PRO A 449 23.66 -6.03 18.28
N ILE A 450 24.29 -5.71 17.16
CA ILE A 450 25.49 -4.86 17.13
C ILE A 450 25.11 -3.45 16.69
N VAL A 451 25.89 -2.48 17.14
CA VAL A 451 25.82 -1.08 16.73
C VAL A 451 27.17 -0.70 16.12
N ILE A 452 27.15 -0.21 14.89
CA ILE A 452 28.31 0.36 14.21
C ILE A 452 28.14 1.87 14.28
N ASP A 453 29.00 2.51 15.09
CA ASP A 453 29.05 3.94 15.31
C ASP A 453 30.13 4.56 14.43
N PHE A 454 29.69 5.43 13.52
CA PHE A 454 30.54 6.24 12.66
C PHE A 454 30.13 7.73 12.78
N ALA A 455 29.75 8.13 13.99
CA ALA A 455 29.36 9.49 14.35
C ALA A 455 30.19 10.02 15.52
N SER A 456 30.31 9.29 16.63
CA SER A 456 30.89 9.81 17.88
C SER A 456 32.38 10.17 17.76
N ASN A 457 33.15 9.41 16.97
CA ASN A 457 34.60 9.61 16.81
C ASN A 457 34.97 10.53 15.64
N THR A 458 34.02 11.33 15.14
CA THR A 458 34.22 12.17 13.93
C THR A 458 34.44 13.66 14.22
N THR A 459 34.33 14.07 15.49
CA THR A 459 34.43 15.46 15.95
C THR A 459 35.72 15.73 16.75
N THR A 460 36.75 14.89 16.58
CA THR A 460 38.01 15.00 17.33
C THR A 460 39.23 15.03 16.39
N GLY A 461 40.39 15.41 16.93
CA GLY A 461 41.66 15.43 16.20
C GLY A 461 41.78 16.60 15.22
N PHE A 462 42.60 16.42 14.17
CA PHE A 462 42.93 17.47 13.19
C PHE A 462 41.73 17.89 12.34
N PHE A 463 40.80 16.96 12.05
CA PHE A 463 39.53 17.31 11.41
C PHE A 463 38.76 18.34 12.24
N ALA A 464 38.73 18.16 13.57
CA ALA A 464 38.12 19.11 14.47
C ALA A 464 38.82 20.47 14.53
N GLU A 465 40.15 20.48 14.54
CA GLU A 465 40.94 21.70 14.42
C GLU A 465 40.68 22.46 13.10
N ALA A 466 40.33 21.74 12.03
CA ALA A 466 39.99 22.30 10.73
C ALA A 466 38.51 22.73 10.62
N GLY A 467 37.67 22.50 11.65
CA GLY A 467 36.24 22.78 11.62
C GLY A 467 35.45 21.90 10.66
N ILE A 468 36.01 20.75 10.25
CA ILE A 468 35.40 19.80 9.32
C ILE A 468 35.14 18.51 10.09
N ARG A 469 33.92 17.99 10.03
CA ARG A 469 33.67 16.64 10.58
C ARG A 469 34.32 15.60 9.66
N LEU A 470 34.94 14.60 10.25
CA LEU A 470 35.56 13.50 9.50
C LEU A 470 34.49 12.79 8.64
N PRO A 471 34.65 12.71 7.30
CA PRO A 471 33.73 11.98 6.41
C PRO A 471 33.70 10.50 6.75
N ALA A 472 32.65 10.03 7.41
CA ALA A 472 32.64 8.70 8.04
C ALA A 472 31.60 7.75 7.43
N LEU A 473 30.58 8.28 6.75
CA LEU A 473 29.48 7.51 6.16
C LEU A 473 29.97 6.31 5.34
N LEU A 474 30.88 6.56 4.39
CA LEU A 474 31.31 5.52 3.46
C LEU A 474 32.08 4.39 4.16
N LYS A 475 32.91 4.70 5.15
CA LYS A 475 33.61 3.67 5.95
C LYS A 475 32.65 2.86 6.81
N GLY A 476 31.67 3.50 7.45
CA GLY A 476 30.63 2.79 8.20
C GLY A 476 29.85 1.80 7.34
N LEU A 477 29.44 2.24 6.15
CA LEU A 477 28.69 1.41 5.19
C LEU A 477 29.52 0.27 4.59
N GLU A 478 30.75 0.53 4.16
CA GLU A 478 31.65 -0.51 3.64
C GLU A 478 32.00 -1.53 4.73
N PHE A 479 32.25 -1.08 5.96
CA PHE A 479 32.50 -1.98 7.09
C PHE A 479 31.31 -2.91 7.33
N ALA A 480 30.08 -2.37 7.34
CA ALA A 480 28.86 -3.16 7.51
C ALA A 480 28.66 -4.16 6.35
N GLN A 481 28.78 -3.71 5.10
CA GLN A 481 28.60 -4.55 3.90
C GLN A 481 29.64 -5.66 3.82
N ARG A 482 30.91 -5.34 4.09
CA ARG A 482 31.99 -6.34 4.07
C ARG A 482 31.87 -7.36 5.19
N SER A 483 31.36 -6.95 6.35
CA SER A 483 31.27 -7.82 7.53
C SER A 483 29.99 -8.68 7.54
N TYR A 484 28.88 -8.15 7.01
CA TYR A 484 27.55 -8.76 7.14
C TYR A 484 26.76 -8.83 5.83
N GLY A 485 27.25 -8.25 4.74
CA GLY A 485 26.65 -8.34 3.39
C GLY A 485 27.00 -9.64 2.67
N SER A 486 26.30 -9.89 1.57
CA SER A 486 26.43 -11.11 0.75
C SER A 486 26.90 -10.84 -0.68
N LEU A 487 26.73 -9.60 -1.19
CA LEU A 487 27.11 -9.25 -2.55
C LEU A 487 28.53 -8.65 -2.65
N ALA A 488 29.05 -8.53 -3.87
CA ALA A 488 30.25 -7.74 -4.10
C ALA A 488 29.92 -6.24 -3.93
N TRP A 489 30.83 -5.48 -3.32
CA TRP A 489 30.67 -4.03 -3.08
C TRP A 489 30.21 -3.27 -4.33
N ARG A 490 30.82 -3.57 -5.48
CA ARG A 490 30.46 -2.95 -6.75
C ARG A 490 28.98 -3.14 -7.09
N ASP A 491 28.44 -4.35 -6.92
CA ASP A 491 27.05 -4.67 -7.25
C ASP A 491 26.04 -3.92 -6.35
N VAL A 492 26.48 -3.55 -5.13
CA VAL A 492 25.71 -2.75 -4.18
C VAL A 492 25.69 -1.27 -4.59
N VAL A 493 26.80 -0.74 -5.10
CA VAL A 493 26.95 0.69 -5.42
C VAL A 493 26.51 1.04 -6.85
N GLU A 494 26.71 0.15 -7.82
CA GLU A 494 26.46 0.39 -9.26
C GLU A 494 25.03 0.91 -9.55
N PRO A 495 23.93 0.39 -8.95
CA PRO A 495 22.60 0.94 -9.20
C PRO A 495 22.45 2.41 -8.81
N VAL A 496 23.23 2.88 -7.83
CA VAL A 496 23.25 4.29 -7.42
C VAL A 496 24.07 5.14 -8.39
N VAL A 497 25.17 4.59 -8.93
CA VAL A 497 25.93 5.23 -10.01
C VAL A 497 25.02 5.47 -11.22
N GLU A 498 24.26 4.46 -11.63
CA GLU A 498 23.27 4.57 -12.71
C GLU A 498 22.24 5.66 -12.43
N LEU A 499 21.65 5.69 -11.23
CA LEU A 499 20.70 6.75 -10.83
C LEU A 499 21.30 8.15 -10.95
N THR A 500 22.55 8.36 -10.54
CA THR A 500 23.19 9.69 -10.62
C THR A 500 23.47 10.11 -12.07
N ARG A 501 23.76 9.13 -12.94
CA ARG A 501 24.02 9.32 -14.37
C ARG A 501 22.75 9.65 -15.15
N GLU A 502 21.67 8.94 -14.87
CA GLU A 502 20.35 9.21 -15.44
C GLU A 502 19.70 10.47 -14.85
N GLY A 503 20.00 10.75 -13.58
CA GLY A 503 19.43 11.82 -12.78
C GLY A 503 18.17 11.38 -12.03
N PHE A 504 17.87 12.08 -10.94
CA PHE A 504 16.72 11.78 -10.07
C PHE A 504 15.72 12.95 -10.03
N VAL A 505 14.50 12.67 -9.58
CA VAL A 505 13.44 13.69 -9.47
C VAL A 505 13.64 14.51 -8.20
N ILE A 506 13.76 15.83 -8.34
CA ILE A 506 13.96 16.73 -7.22
C ILE A 506 12.73 16.70 -6.30
N SER A 507 12.97 16.43 -5.01
CA SER A 507 11.93 16.50 -3.99
C SER A 507 11.59 17.95 -3.65
N LYS A 508 10.36 18.18 -3.18
CA LYS A 508 9.97 19.52 -2.70
C LYS A 508 10.89 20.01 -1.58
N ASP A 509 11.21 19.12 -0.65
CA ASP A 509 12.07 19.41 0.49
C ASP A 509 13.49 19.85 0.06
N LEU A 510 14.10 19.17 -0.93
CA LEU A 510 15.40 19.58 -1.47
C LEU A 510 15.31 20.95 -2.17
N ALA A 511 14.29 21.18 -3.00
CA ALA A 511 14.12 22.45 -3.69
C ALA A 511 13.89 23.62 -2.73
N ASP A 512 13.02 23.43 -1.74
CA ASP A 512 12.73 24.41 -0.69
C ASP A 512 13.99 24.74 0.11
N GLU A 513 14.89 23.77 0.30
CA GLU A 513 16.15 23.99 1.00
C GLU A 513 17.19 24.76 0.16
N VAL A 514 17.34 24.39 -1.11
CA VAL A 514 18.23 25.12 -2.03
C VAL A 514 17.80 26.58 -2.17
N ALA A 515 16.50 26.86 -2.24
CA ALA A 515 15.96 28.21 -2.38
C ALA A 515 16.24 29.14 -1.17
N LYS A 516 16.64 28.59 -0.02
CA LYS A 516 16.94 29.40 1.18
C LYS A 516 18.31 30.07 1.14
N ASN A 517 19.23 29.58 0.30
CA ASN A 517 20.58 30.11 0.20
C ASN A 517 21.07 30.08 -1.25
N THR A 518 21.37 31.27 -1.80
CA THR A 518 21.85 31.48 -3.17
C THR A 518 23.15 30.75 -3.48
N ASP A 519 23.99 30.47 -2.47
CA ASP A 519 25.24 29.73 -2.67
C ASP A 519 24.96 28.28 -3.11
N TYR A 520 23.87 27.68 -2.65
CA TYR A 520 23.45 26.35 -3.10
C TYR A 520 22.92 26.36 -4.52
N GLU A 521 22.17 27.40 -4.93
CA GLU A 521 21.68 27.54 -6.30
C GLU A 521 22.84 27.58 -7.31
N ILE A 522 23.95 28.24 -6.96
CA ILE A 522 25.15 28.29 -7.81
C ILE A 522 25.70 26.87 -8.06
N PHE A 523 25.72 26.00 -7.04
CA PHE A 523 26.20 24.62 -7.19
C PHE A 523 25.35 23.75 -8.12
N TYR A 524 24.08 24.11 -8.29
CA TYR A 524 23.14 23.42 -9.17
C TYR A 524 22.87 24.19 -10.48
N ALA A 525 23.65 25.23 -10.75
CA ALA A 525 23.51 26.10 -11.92
C ALA A 525 22.11 26.76 -12.05
N GLY A 526 21.47 27.04 -10.91
CA GLY A 526 20.18 27.73 -10.84
C GLY A 526 19.26 27.21 -9.73
N PRO A 527 18.07 27.83 -9.58
CA PRO A 527 17.06 27.36 -8.66
C PRO A 527 16.54 25.98 -9.07
N LEU A 528 16.28 25.13 -8.09
CA LEU A 528 15.71 23.81 -8.31
C LEU A 528 14.17 23.87 -8.22
N SER A 529 13.47 23.21 -9.15
CA SER A 529 12.01 23.06 -9.06
C SER A 529 11.64 21.64 -8.67
N PRO A 530 10.68 21.45 -7.73
CA PRO A 530 10.17 20.13 -7.40
C PRO A 530 9.61 19.43 -8.65
N GLY A 531 9.98 18.16 -8.86
CA GLY A 531 9.54 17.38 -10.03
C GLY A 531 10.49 17.40 -11.23
N ASP A 532 11.44 18.34 -11.27
CA ASP A 532 12.48 18.36 -12.31
C ASP A 532 13.51 17.25 -12.09
N ARG A 533 14.27 16.92 -13.15
CA ARG A 533 15.32 15.90 -13.09
C ARG A 533 16.70 16.53 -12.91
N LEU A 534 17.43 16.10 -11.88
CA LEU A 534 18.77 16.57 -11.55
C LEU A 534 19.82 15.49 -11.82
N GLN A 535 20.85 15.84 -12.59
CA GLN A 535 22.03 14.99 -12.83
C GLN A 535 23.24 15.57 -12.10
N LEU A 536 24.05 14.70 -11.47
CA LEU A 536 25.19 15.11 -10.66
C LEU A 536 26.49 14.49 -11.20
N HIS A 537 26.99 14.99 -12.33
CA HIS A 537 28.13 14.39 -13.05
C HIS A 537 29.40 14.19 -12.20
N GLU A 538 29.75 15.16 -11.36
CA GLU A 538 30.93 15.06 -10.49
C GLU A 538 30.74 13.95 -9.43
N LEU A 539 29.54 13.87 -8.84
CA LEU A 539 29.21 12.81 -7.89
C LEU A 539 29.13 11.44 -8.57
N THR A 540 28.65 11.37 -9.81
CA THR A 540 28.68 10.15 -10.62
C THR A 540 30.10 9.63 -10.77
N ARG A 541 31.07 10.50 -11.10
CA ARG A 541 32.49 10.12 -11.18
C ARG A 541 33.00 9.61 -9.84
N THR A 542 32.69 10.30 -8.75
CA THR A 542 33.11 9.90 -7.40
C THR A 542 32.55 8.53 -7.02
N LEU A 543 31.26 8.30 -7.23
CA LEU A 543 30.61 7.02 -6.94
C LEU A 543 31.10 5.90 -7.86
N ASP A 544 31.41 6.18 -9.12
CA ASP A 544 32.01 5.20 -10.05
C ASP A 544 33.40 4.75 -9.56
N ILE A 545 34.24 5.68 -9.10
CA ILE A 545 35.54 5.35 -8.47
C ILE A 545 35.32 4.52 -7.20
N ILE A 546 34.37 4.91 -6.34
CA ILE A 546 34.04 4.18 -5.10
C ILE A 546 33.51 2.78 -5.39
N ALA A 547 32.72 2.59 -6.45
CA ALA A 547 32.21 1.28 -6.84
C ALA A 547 33.34 0.34 -7.29
N HIS A 548 34.38 0.86 -7.95
CA HIS A 548 35.51 0.08 -8.44
C HIS A 548 36.59 -0.19 -7.38
N TYR A 549 36.93 0.81 -6.56
CA TYR A 549 38.07 0.76 -5.63
C TYR A 549 37.67 0.68 -4.16
N GLY A 550 36.37 0.62 -3.85
CA GLY A 550 35.85 0.63 -2.50
C GLY A 550 36.00 1.99 -1.80
N ALA A 551 35.74 2.02 -0.50
CA ALA A 551 35.91 3.24 0.29
C ALA A 551 37.35 3.71 0.30
N THR A 552 38.34 2.83 0.13
CA THR A 552 39.77 3.21 0.13
C THR A 552 40.11 4.35 -0.85
N ALA A 553 39.35 4.50 -1.94
CA ALA A 553 39.50 5.64 -2.85
C ALA A 553 39.32 7.00 -2.16
N LEU A 554 38.41 7.08 -1.19
CA LEU A 554 38.09 8.27 -0.41
C LEU A 554 39.05 8.48 0.78
N TYR A 555 39.57 7.41 1.38
CA TYR A 555 40.35 7.50 2.63
C TYR A 555 41.87 7.42 2.41
N ASN A 556 42.31 6.74 1.35
CA ASN A 556 43.72 6.54 1.02
C ASN A 556 43.91 6.46 -0.52
N GLY A 557 43.31 7.39 -1.24
CA GLY A 557 43.28 7.38 -2.71
C GLY A 557 43.23 8.78 -3.31
N THR A 558 42.97 8.88 -4.62
CA THR A 558 43.00 10.18 -5.31
C THR A 558 41.92 11.15 -4.81
N LEU A 559 40.78 10.64 -4.34
CA LEU A 559 39.68 11.48 -3.84
C LEU A 559 40.02 12.12 -2.48
N SER A 560 40.80 11.45 -1.62
CA SER A 560 41.24 12.04 -0.34
C SER A 560 42.08 13.29 -0.56
N HIS A 561 42.96 13.25 -1.55
CA HIS A 561 43.77 14.40 -1.95
C HIS A 561 42.96 15.52 -2.59
N GLU A 562 41.85 15.20 -3.25
CA GLU A 562 40.91 16.15 -3.87
C GLU A 562 40.10 16.91 -2.82
N ILE A 563 39.58 16.22 -1.81
CA ILE A 563 38.75 16.82 -0.76
C ILE A 563 39.57 17.73 0.17
N LEU A 564 40.86 17.43 0.37
CA LEU A 564 41.73 18.13 1.33
C LEU A 564 42.74 19.09 0.66
N GLN A 565 42.45 19.62 -0.54
CA GLN A 565 43.41 20.39 -1.34
C GLN A 565 43.92 21.69 -0.69
N ASN A 566 43.11 22.38 0.13
CA ASN A 566 43.36 23.75 0.59
C ASN A 566 43.54 23.90 2.12
N THR A 567 44.23 22.97 2.78
CA THR A 567 44.45 23.06 4.25
C THR A 567 45.93 23.02 4.63
N THR A 568 46.33 23.86 5.59
CA THR A 568 47.69 23.83 6.17
C THR A 568 47.96 22.55 6.96
N LEU A 569 46.90 21.84 7.36
CA LEU A 569 46.93 20.56 8.09
C LEU A 569 46.85 19.33 7.16
N ARG A 570 46.94 19.51 5.83
CA ARG A 570 46.66 18.47 4.82
C ARG A 570 47.25 17.10 5.12
N GLU A 571 48.56 17.01 5.38
CA GLU A 571 49.23 15.72 5.64
C GLU A 571 48.67 15.01 6.88
N ARG A 572 48.35 15.78 7.93
CA ARG A 572 47.78 15.24 9.17
C ARG A 572 46.33 14.81 8.99
N LEU A 573 45.55 15.56 8.22
CA LEU A 573 44.18 15.21 7.86
C LEU A 573 44.14 13.93 7.01
N LEU A 574 45.02 13.82 6.01
CA LEU A 574 45.15 12.61 5.19
C LEU A 574 45.53 11.40 6.05
N GLN A 575 46.47 11.55 6.98
CA GLN A 575 46.84 10.49 7.90
C GLN A 575 45.68 10.06 8.81
N GLN A 576 44.97 11.02 9.40
CA GLN A 576 43.80 10.74 10.25
C GLN A 576 42.66 10.08 9.47
N LEU A 577 42.41 10.53 8.22
CA LEU A 577 41.41 9.95 7.35
C LEU A 577 41.79 8.50 6.99
N ALA A 578 43.03 8.25 6.62
CA ALA A 578 43.50 6.92 6.27
C ALA A 578 43.47 5.91 7.44
N SER A 579 43.60 6.38 8.69
CA SER A 579 43.56 5.53 9.89
C SER A 579 42.17 5.43 10.53
N TYR A 580 41.13 6.01 9.93
CA TYR A 580 39.79 6.00 10.48
C TYR A 580 39.11 4.63 10.37
N GLU A 581 38.51 4.20 11.48
CA GLU A 581 37.64 3.02 11.54
C GLU A 581 36.39 3.34 12.39
N PRO A 582 35.22 2.77 12.06
CA PRO A 582 34.03 2.88 12.88
C PRO A 582 34.18 2.09 14.18
N THR A 583 33.46 2.51 15.22
CA THR A 583 33.44 1.81 16.51
C THR A 583 32.28 0.81 16.51
N VAL A 584 32.53 -0.43 16.96
CA VAL A 584 31.48 -1.46 17.07
C VAL A 584 31.21 -1.76 18.53
N THR A 585 29.95 -1.64 18.94
CA THR A 585 29.49 -1.92 20.30
C THR A 585 28.27 -2.84 20.28
N MET A 586 27.92 -3.42 21.43
CA MET A 586 26.68 -4.18 21.59
C MET A 586 25.53 -3.25 21.93
N ALA A 587 24.35 -3.53 21.38
CA ALA A 587 23.14 -2.78 21.74
C ALA A 587 22.75 -3.02 23.21
N ARG A 588 22.21 -1.99 23.86
CA ARG A 588 21.50 -2.14 25.13
C ARG A 588 20.08 -2.62 24.86
N SER A 589 19.42 -3.14 25.88
CA SER A 589 18.05 -3.64 25.78
C SER A 589 17.20 -3.27 26.99
N THR A 590 15.92 -3.02 26.75
CA THR A 590 14.87 -2.86 27.77
C THR A 590 13.61 -3.62 27.30
N THR A 591 12.54 -3.64 28.11
CA THR A 591 11.34 -4.43 27.82
C THR A 591 10.09 -3.58 27.86
N LEU A 592 9.23 -3.71 26.82
CA LEU A 592 7.90 -3.11 26.74
C LEU A 592 6.87 -4.18 26.37
N HIS A 593 5.94 -4.50 27.26
CA HIS A 593 4.86 -5.48 27.07
C HIS A 593 5.34 -6.79 26.44
N ARG A 594 6.37 -7.41 27.04
CA ARG A 594 7.03 -8.65 26.56
C ARG A 594 7.72 -8.55 25.19
N HIS A 595 8.11 -7.34 24.79
CA HIS A 595 8.99 -7.12 23.65
C HIS A 595 10.31 -6.59 24.16
N THR A 596 11.41 -7.22 23.73
CA THR A 596 12.75 -6.66 23.93
C THR A 596 12.95 -5.54 22.92
N ILE A 597 13.33 -4.36 23.42
CA ILE A 597 13.64 -3.17 22.65
C ILE A 597 15.15 -2.94 22.71
N TYR A 598 15.83 -3.01 21.57
CA TYR A 598 17.25 -2.75 21.45
C TYR A 598 17.54 -1.33 20.97
N TYR A 599 18.52 -0.69 21.60
CA TYR A 599 18.92 0.68 21.36
C TYR A 599 20.44 0.86 21.59
N PRO A 600 21.09 1.89 21.02
CA PRO A 600 22.52 2.14 21.24
C PRO A 600 22.88 2.50 22.68
N SER A 601 24.13 2.28 23.06
CA SER A 601 24.61 2.59 24.42
C SER A 601 24.56 4.08 24.77
N HIS A 602 24.70 4.97 23.80
CA HIS A 602 24.64 6.43 24.01
C HIS A 602 23.22 6.93 24.27
N ALA A 603 22.20 6.20 23.84
CA ALA A 603 20.79 6.51 24.09
C ALA A 603 20.38 6.05 25.51
N SER A 604 21.12 6.49 26.53
CA SER A 604 20.99 6.01 27.91
C SER A 604 19.57 6.21 28.45
N PHE A 605 18.94 7.34 28.10
CA PHE A 605 17.60 7.73 28.56
C PHE A 605 16.45 6.89 27.98
N MET A 606 16.74 5.97 27.06
CA MET A 606 15.71 5.16 26.39
C MET A 606 15.08 4.19 27.38
N GLN A 607 15.87 3.75 28.35
CA GLN A 607 15.41 2.88 29.42
C GLN A 607 14.31 3.56 30.24
N GLU A 608 14.52 4.81 30.63
CA GLU A 608 13.60 5.62 31.43
C GLU A 608 12.29 5.89 30.69
N VAL A 609 12.35 6.20 29.38
CA VAL A 609 11.16 6.39 28.54
C VAL A 609 10.35 5.10 28.46
N ILE A 610 10.99 3.96 28.20
CA ILE A 610 10.30 2.68 28.05
C ILE A 610 9.76 2.17 29.40
N GLU A 611 10.52 2.30 30.48
CA GLU A 611 10.05 1.94 31.83
C GLU A 611 8.86 2.79 32.25
N ALA A 612 8.85 4.09 31.92
CA ALA A 612 7.71 4.96 32.19
C ALA A 612 6.46 4.51 31.42
N LEU A 613 6.61 4.09 30.16
CA LEU A 613 5.51 3.56 29.34
C LEU A 613 5.01 2.19 29.83
N GLU A 614 5.92 1.29 30.24
CA GLU A 614 5.58 -0.04 30.78
C GLU A 614 4.82 0.04 32.11
N ASN A 615 5.15 1.02 32.95
CA ASN A 615 4.53 1.20 34.26
C ASN A 615 3.16 1.89 34.21
N LEU A 616 2.67 2.26 33.02
CA LEU A 616 1.35 2.85 32.87
C LEU A 616 0.25 1.83 33.21
N PRO A 617 -0.76 2.20 34.02
CA PRO A 617 -1.88 1.32 34.36
C PRO A 617 -2.90 1.22 33.21
N ILE A 618 -2.43 0.94 32.00
CA ILE A 618 -3.22 0.89 30.77
C ILE A 618 -3.29 -0.55 30.27
N LEU A 619 -4.50 -1.09 30.20
CA LEU A 619 -4.74 -2.37 29.55
C LEU A 619 -4.74 -2.19 28.03
N ALA A 620 -4.21 -3.16 27.28
CA ALA A 620 -4.15 -3.12 25.82
C ALA A 620 -5.51 -2.82 25.15
N ALA A 621 -6.62 -3.31 25.72
CA ALA A 621 -7.97 -3.03 25.23
C ALA A 621 -8.37 -1.54 25.31
N ASN A 622 -7.77 -0.79 26.24
CA ASN A 622 -8.08 0.62 26.50
C ASN A 622 -7.01 1.57 25.95
N ALA A 623 -5.90 1.06 25.41
CA ALA A 623 -4.74 1.85 25.01
C ALA A 623 -5.04 2.94 23.95
N SER A 624 -6.12 2.78 23.18
CA SER A 624 -6.56 3.78 22.19
C SER A 624 -7.60 4.78 22.71
N THR A 625 -8.02 4.69 23.98
CA THR A 625 -8.94 5.68 24.58
C THR A 625 -8.26 7.03 24.76
N ILE A 626 -9.03 8.12 24.68
CA ILE A 626 -8.52 9.49 24.88
C ILE A 626 -7.80 9.61 26.22
N GLU A 627 -8.38 9.10 27.31
CA GLU A 627 -7.78 9.19 28.64
C GLU A 627 -6.44 8.43 28.75
N SER A 628 -6.32 7.28 28.07
CA SER A 628 -5.04 6.56 28.01
C SER A 628 -3.98 7.35 27.24
N GLN A 629 -4.38 7.99 26.14
CA GLN A 629 -3.46 8.80 25.34
C GLN A 629 -3.02 10.08 26.06
N VAL A 630 -3.92 10.72 26.80
CA VAL A 630 -3.59 11.86 27.68
C VAL A 630 -2.57 11.43 28.73
N LEU A 631 -2.79 10.28 29.37
CA LEU A 631 -1.88 9.77 30.39
C LEU A 631 -0.49 9.44 29.83
N VAL A 632 -0.41 8.90 28.62
CA VAL A 632 0.87 8.67 27.91
C VAL A 632 1.59 10.00 27.69
N ALA A 633 0.92 11.01 27.13
CA ALA A 633 1.51 12.32 26.87
C ALA A 633 2.01 13.00 28.16
N GLN A 634 1.20 12.96 29.23
CA GLN A 634 1.58 13.47 30.55
C GLN A 634 2.80 12.75 31.13
N THR A 635 2.85 11.43 30.97
CA THR A 635 3.96 10.62 31.50
C THR A 635 5.25 10.93 30.75
N LEU A 636 5.21 11.00 29.42
CA LEU A 636 6.37 11.38 28.62
C LEU A 636 6.82 12.82 28.90
N MET A 637 5.89 13.76 29.10
CA MET A 637 6.21 15.12 29.53
C MET A 637 6.93 15.12 30.88
N ASN A 638 6.46 14.35 31.86
CA ASN A 638 7.10 14.28 33.17
C ASN A 638 8.52 13.71 33.09
N VAL A 639 8.73 12.67 32.27
CA VAL A 639 10.08 12.14 32.00
C VAL A 639 10.96 13.21 31.33
N PHE A 640 10.43 13.91 30.33
CA PHE A 640 11.15 15.02 29.70
C PHE A 640 11.56 16.09 30.72
N LEU A 641 10.61 16.55 31.54
CA LEU A 641 10.87 17.57 32.55
C LEU A 641 11.88 17.11 33.61
N GLN A 642 11.85 15.84 34.00
CA GLN A 642 12.76 15.30 35.00
C GLN A 642 14.22 15.24 34.51
N PHE A 643 14.45 14.88 33.24
CA PHE A 643 15.79 14.58 32.73
C PHE A 643 16.35 15.64 31.77
N PHE A 644 15.51 16.47 31.16
CA PHE A 644 15.89 17.36 30.06
C PHE A 644 15.58 18.85 30.32
N GLN A 645 15.04 19.23 31.49
CA GLN A 645 14.71 20.64 31.82
C GLN A 645 15.86 21.64 31.67
N ASN A 646 17.11 21.19 31.87
CA ASN A 646 18.31 22.04 31.78
C ASN A 646 19.00 22.00 30.41
N LEU A 647 18.47 21.22 29.46
CA LEU A 647 18.95 21.18 28.08
C LEU A 647 18.04 22.11 27.27
N GLN A 648 18.61 23.18 26.69
CA GLN A 648 17.93 23.92 25.62
C GLN A 648 17.77 22.98 24.42
N HIS A 649 16.63 22.30 24.35
CA HIS A 649 16.20 21.62 23.15
C HIS A 649 15.51 22.63 22.23
N ASP A 650 16.32 23.43 21.53
CA ASP A 650 15.80 24.09 20.33
C ASP A 650 15.36 23.00 19.35
N VAL A 651 14.17 23.18 18.78
CA VAL A 651 13.65 22.30 17.72
C VAL A 651 14.51 22.53 16.49
N LYS A 652 15.61 21.79 16.42
CA LYS A 652 16.54 21.84 15.29
C LYS A 652 15.93 21.08 14.12
N LYS A 653 16.13 21.66 12.95
CA LYS A 653 15.65 21.14 11.67
C LYS A 653 16.21 19.75 11.39
N GLU A 654 15.41 18.92 10.75
CA GLU A 654 15.80 17.55 10.39
C GLU A 654 16.91 17.54 9.32
N THR A 655 18.11 17.11 9.73
CA THR A 655 19.29 16.91 8.87
C THR A 655 19.74 15.45 8.90
N TYR A 656 18.80 14.52 8.93
CA TYR A 656 19.08 13.09 8.89
C TYR A 656 18.00 12.35 8.09
N THR A 657 18.29 11.10 7.74
CA THR A 657 17.35 10.18 7.11
C THR A 657 17.52 8.78 7.70
N GLY A 658 16.44 8.01 7.70
CA GLY A 658 16.43 6.63 8.16
C GLY A 658 16.18 5.63 7.05
N VAL A 659 17.06 4.63 6.94
CA VAL A 659 16.92 3.48 6.04
C VAL A 659 16.66 2.22 6.86
N MET A 660 15.53 1.59 6.61
CA MET A 660 15.14 0.33 7.25
C MET A 660 15.21 -0.79 6.23
N ALA A 661 15.74 -1.95 6.60
CA ALA A 661 15.70 -3.15 5.76
C ALA A 661 15.47 -4.42 6.59
N MET A 662 14.66 -5.33 6.05
CA MET A 662 14.46 -6.69 6.57
C MET A 662 14.41 -7.68 5.42
N ASP A 663 14.95 -8.89 5.62
CA ASP A 663 14.98 -9.95 4.61
C ASP A 663 14.36 -11.28 5.10
N TRP A 664 14.35 -12.27 4.21
CA TRP A 664 13.84 -13.62 4.44
C TRP A 664 14.71 -14.44 5.40
N GLN A 665 15.94 -14.00 5.66
CA GLN A 665 16.86 -14.59 6.63
C GLN A 665 16.62 -14.05 8.05
N ASP A 666 15.64 -13.17 8.22
CA ASP A 666 15.38 -12.40 9.44
C ASP A 666 16.62 -11.60 9.90
N THR A 667 17.35 -11.05 8.93
CA THR A 667 18.32 -9.98 9.19
C THR A 667 17.59 -8.66 9.22
N TYR A 668 17.75 -7.92 10.32
CA TYR A 668 17.09 -6.67 10.60
C TYR A 668 18.15 -5.57 10.63
N VAL A 669 17.95 -4.53 9.83
CA VAL A 669 18.91 -3.44 9.67
C VAL A 669 18.20 -2.11 9.79
N THR A 670 18.77 -1.23 10.59
CA THR A 670 18.36 0.18 10.67
C THR A 670 19.62 1.04 10.55
N ILE A 671 19.60 1.99 9.60
CA ILE A 671 20.70 2.92 9.35
C ILE A 671 20.14 4.33 9.49
N LEU A 672 20.69 5.10 10.43
CA LEU A 672 20.41 6.53 10.55
C LEU A 672 21.68 7.28 10.15
N SER A 673 21.59 8.12 9.13
CA SER A 673 22.71 8.93 8.65
C SER A 673 22.30 10.38 8.42
N GLY A 674 23.24 11.30 8.59
CA GLY A 674 22.93 12.72 8.53
C GLY A 674 24.14 13.63 8.45
N LEU A 675 23.85 14.93 8.53
CA LEU A 675 24.78 16.04 8.59
C LEU A 675 24.46 16.91 9.83
N SER A 676 25.44 17.67 10.31
CA SER A 676 25.25 18.63 11.41
C SER A 676 24.42 19.85 11.00
N SER A 677 24.30 20.15 9.71
CA SER A 677 23.45 21.23 9.19
C SER A 677 22.96 20.89 7.78
N PRO A 678 21.93 21.60 7.25
CA PRO A 678 21.55 21.43 5.86
C PRO A 678 22.75 21.69 4.94
N PHE A 679 23.10 20.70 4.11
CA PHE A 679 24.31 20.70 3.27
C PHE A 679 25.65 20.81 4.04
N GLY A 680 25.66 20.53 5.35
CA GLY A 680 26.85 20.55 6.19
C GLY A 680 27.55 21.91 6.18
N SER A 681 28.87 21.90 5.99
CA SER A 681 29.68 23.12 5.88
C SER A 681 29.39 23.99 4.65
N GLY A 682 28.56 23.51 3.70
CA GLY A 682 28.34 24.14 2.40
C GLY A 682 29.51 23.98 1.43
N ASN A 683 30.65 23.42 1.87
CA ASN A 683 31.79 23.14 1.01
C ASN A 683 31.57 21.84 0.23
N ARG A 684 31.45 21.96 -1.10
CA ARG A 684 31.28 20.84 -2.02
C ARG A 684 32.61 20.48 -2.67
N MET A 685 33.06 19.24 -2.46
CA MET A 685 34.29 18.69 -3.04
C MET A 685 34.01 17.29 -3.56
N ALA A 686 34.58 16.93 -4.72
CA ALA A 686 34.35 15.63 -5.37
C ALA A 686 32.84 15.31 -5.52
N GLY A 687 32.03 16.34 -5.76
CA GLY A 687 30.60 16.23 -6.02
C GLY A 687 29.67 16.13 -4.82
N PHE A 688 30.16 16.04 -3.57
CA PHE A 688 29.34 15.97 -2.35
C PHE A 688 29.75 17.01 -1.30
N PHE A 689 28.89 17.26 -0.31
CA PHE A 689 29.12 18.22 0.76
C PHE A 689 29.87 17.62 1.95
N LEU A 690 30.86 18.37 2.46
CA LEU A 690 31.52 18.07 3.72
C LEU A 690 30.68 18.55 4.89
N ASP A 691 30.67 17.77 5.97
CA ASP A 691 29.97 18.14 7.18
C ASP A 691 30.82 19.04 8.09
N ASN A 692 30.16 19.85 8.91
CA ASN A 692 30.79 20.73 9.88
C ASN A 692 30.67 20.16 11.30
N ILE A 693 31.33 20.84 12.25
CA ILE A 693 31.19 20.55 13.68
C ILE A 693 30.31 21.65 14.26
N ASP A 694 29.04 21.67 13.84
CA ASP A 694 27.99 22.53 14.39
C ASP A 694 27.18 21.82 15.49
N ASP A 695 26.24 22.56 16.10
CA ASP A 695 25.48 22.15 17.28
C ASP A 695 24.53 20.94 17.09
N ASN A 696 24.27 20.42 15.89
CA ASN A 696 23.56 19.14 15.76
C ASN A 696 24.55 18.00 15.97
N ASP A 697 24.37 17.31 17.08
CA ASP A 697 25.12 16.11 17.37
C ASP A 697 24.47 14.91 16.67
N LEU A 698 25.20 14.34 15.70
CA LEU A 698 24.81 13.08 15.07
C LEU A 698 24.66 11.96 16.12
N SER A 699 25.26 12.10 17.31
CA SER A 699 25.05 11.20 18.44
C SER A 699 23.61 11.12 18.94
N THR A 700 22.73 12.02 18.52
CA THR A 700 21.29 11.96 18.84
C THR A 700 20.54 10.86 18.10
N PHE A 701 21.16 10.19 17.11
CA PHE A 701 20.49 9.16 16.31
C PHE A 701 20.30 7.86 17.11
N ILE A 702 19.06 7.36 17.13
CA ILE A 702 18.64 6.21 17.92
C ILE A 702 17.98 5.19 16.99
N PRO A 703 18.77 4.34 16.31
CA PRO A 703 18.26 3.14 15.65
C PRO A 703 17.62 2.19 16.68
N ILE A 704 16.46 1.63 16.33
CA ILE A 704 15.71 0.70 17.19
C ILE A 704 15.43 -0.60 16.44
N ILE A 705 15.69 -1.72 17.12
CA ILE A 705 15.24 -3.05 16.72
C ILE A 705 14.43 -3.62 17.87
N PHE A 706 13.29 -4.25 17.59
CA PHE A 706 12.49 -4.89 18.64
C PHE A 706 11.93 -6.23 18.20
N HIS A 707 11.72 -7.12 19.16
CA HIS A 707 11.01 -8.38 18.92
C HIS A 707 10.25 -8.84 20.15
N TYR A 708 9.21 -9.63 19.92
CA TYR A 708 8.46 -10.31 20.98
C TYR A 708 9.27 -11.43 21.62
N ASP A 709 9.27 -11.52 22.95
CA ASP A 709 10.00 -12.54 23.70
C ASP A 709 9.20 -13.84 23.87
N GLY A 710 7.86 -13.76 23.77
CA GLY A 710 6.98 -14.92 23.98
C GLY A 710 6.91 -15.91 22.81
N GLY A 711 7.72 -15.75 21.76
CA GLY A 711 7.83 -16.72 20.66
C GLY A 711 8.38 -16.17 19.35
N ILE A 712 8.97 -17.08 18.54
CA ILE A 712 9.70 -16.81 17.29
C ILE A 712 8.85 -16.07 16.22
N CYS A 713 7.53 -16.20 16.31
CA CYS A 713 6.59 -15.67 15.32
C CYS A 713 5.84 -14.40 15.76
N GLY A 714 6.22 -13.80 16.90
CA GLY A 714 5.58 -12.57 17.40
C GLY A 714 5.91 -11.33 16.56
N LEU A 715 5.38 -10.18 17.01
CA LEU A 715 5.66 -8.89 16.38
C LEU A 715 7.14 -8.54 16.58
N ARG A 716 7.81 -8.21 15.49
CA ARG A 716 9.19 -7.72 15.47
C ARG A 716 9.34 -6.65 14.42
N GLY A 717 10.35 -5.80 14.53
CA GLY A 717 10.53 -4.75 13.55
C GLY A 717 11.75 -3.88 13.79
N VAL A 718 11.93 -2.97 12.86
CA VAL A 718 12.96 -1.95 12.83
C VAL A 718 12.33 -0.58 12.61
N LEU A 719 12.86 0.41 13.31
CA LEU A 719 12.58 1.83 13.12
C LEU A 719 13.76 2.64 13.67
N GLY A 720 13.66 3.96 13.65
CA GLY A 720 14.64 4.80 14.30
C GLY A 720 14.42 6.26 13.98
N SER A 721 14.82 7.12 14.90
CA SER A 721 14.78 8.57 14.75
C SER A 721 15.89 9.21 15.58
N ASN A 722 16.03 10.53 15.51
CA ASN A 722 16.88 11.30 16.41
C ASN A 722 16.15 11.79 17.68
N ASP A 723 14.98 11.23 17.99
CA ASP A 723 14.16 11.62 19.14
C ASP A 723 13.73 10.40 19.95
N ILE A 724 14.16 10.37 21.20
CA ILE A 724 13.88 9.27 22.12
C ILE A 724 12.40 9.16 22.47
N PHE A 725 11.70 10.30 22.58
CA PHE A 725 10.28 10.35 22.88
C PHE A 725 9.44 9.97 21.68
N LEU A 726 9.87 10.35 20.47
CA LEU A 726 9.22 9.90 19.23
C LEU A 726 9.32 8.38 19.07
N ASN A 727 10.51 7.81 19.29
CA ASN A 727 10.69 6.36 19.29
C ASN A 727 9.78 5.68 20.32
N GLY A 728 9.68 6.24 21.54
CA GLY A 728 8.76 5.76 22.58
C GLY A 728 7.28 5.81 22.15
N GLN A 729 6.83 6.92 21.55
CA GLN A 729 5.47 7.08 21.03
C GLN A 729 5.15 6.03 19.94
N ILE A 730 6.07 5.82 19.00
CA ILE A 730 5.88 4.84 17.90
C ILE A 730 5.86 3.41 18.44
N LEU A 731 6.76 3.07 19.37
CA LEU A 731 6.78 1.75 20.03
C LEU A 731 5.47 1.52 20.81
N TYR A 732 4.97 2.51 21.54
CA TYR A 732 3.68 2.44 22.21
C TYR A 732 2.53 2.17 21.22
N ASN A 733 2.51 2.89 20.09
CA ASN A 733 1.50 2.72 19.04
C ASN A 733 1.54 1.32 18.41
N LEU A 734 2.72 0.79 18.13
CA LEU A 734 2.91 -0.53 17.51
C LEU A 734 2.63 -1.68 18.47
N ILE A 735 3.12 -1.59 19.72
CA ILE A 735 3.13 -2.71 20.68
C ILE A 735 1.90 -2.68 21.57
N VAL A 736 1.58 -1.52 22.16
CA VAL A 736 0.55 -1.41 23.21
C VAL A 736 -0.82 -1.13 22.60
N ARG A 737 -0.90 -0.20 21.64
CA ARG A 737 -2.15 0.07 20.88
C ARG A 737 -2.40 -0.92 19.75
N ALA A 738 -1.40 -1.74 19.41
CA ALA A 738 -1.46 -2.72 18.32
C ALA A 738 -1.93 -2.12 16.98
N LEU A 739 -1.55 -0.86 16.71
CA LEU A 739 -1.81 -0.24 15.41
C LEU A 739 -1.00 -0.93 14.31
N ASN A 740 -1.53 -0.94 13.09
CA ASN A 740 -0.72 -1.32 11.94
C ASN A 740 0.41 -0.29 11.73
N VAL A 741 1.48 -0.69 11.04
CA VAL A 741 2.68 0.15 10.89
C VAL A 741 2.39 1.52 10.27
N SER A 742 1.52 1.59 9.26
CA SER A 742 1.13 2.86 8.64
C SER A 742 0.39 3.77 9.63
N ALA A 743 -0.60 3.24 10.37
CA ALA A 743 -1.34 4.00 11.36
C ALA A 743 -0.48 4.42 12.56
N ALA A 744 0.52 3.61 12.93
CA ALA A 744 1.44 3.93 14.03
C ALA A 744 2.41 5.06 13.66
N ILE A 745 2.92 5.06 12.42
CA ILE A 745 3.83 6.10 11.91
C ILE A 745 3.08 7.38 11.58
N GLU A 746 1.93 7.29 10.90
CA GLU A 746 1.15 8.48 10.51
C GLU A 746 0.35 9.09 11.67
N TYR A 747 0.37 8.47 12.85
CA TYR A 747 -0.31 9.01 14.02
C TYR A 747 0.21 10.42 14.34
N PRO A 748 -0.66 11.41 14.65
CA PRO A 748 -0.22 12.75 15.04
C PRO A 748 0.75 12.69 16.22
N ARG A 749 1.89 13.38 16.10
CA ARG A 749 2.96 13.35 17.10
C ARG A 749 2.95 14.59 17.96
N TYR A 750 3.63 14.47 19.07
CA TYR A 750 4.00 15.62 19.87
C TYR A 750 5.48 15.56 20.23
N TYR A 751 6.06 16.75 20.33
CA TYR A 751 7.47 17.00 20.64
C TYR A 751 7.55 17.79 21.95
N PHE A 752 8.63 17.60 22.69
CA PHE A 752 8.82 18.24 23.98
C PHE A 752 9.85 19.37 23.88
N ALA A 753 9.50 20.52 24.43
CA ALA A 753 10.34 21.70 24.55
C ALA A 753 10.39 22.15 26.01
N SER A 754 11.32 23.04 26.36
CA SER A 754 11.53 23.49 27.75
C SER A 754 10.32 24.20 28.36
N ASP A 755 9.42 24.74 27.54
CA ASP A 755 8.26 25.55 27.91
C ASP A 755 6.92 24.86 27.64
N GLY A 756 6.93 23.61 27.18
CA GLY A 756 5.72 22.83 26.95
C GLY A 756 5.86 21.81 25.82
N MET A 757 4.70 21.35 25.33
CA MET A 757 4.59 20.37 24.27
C MET A 757 4.19 21.05 22.96
N VAL A 758 4.83 20.66 21.87
CA VAL A 758 4.45 21.07 20.51
C VAL A 758 3.71 19.91 19.87
N ILE A 759 2.50 20.16 19.38
CA ILE A 759 1.67 19.14 18.75
C ILE A 759 1.73 19.34 17.25
N GLU A 760 1.92 18.26 16.49
CA GLU A 760 1.73 18.30 15.04
C GLU A 760 0.26 18.57 14.71
N ASP A 761 0.02 19.63 13.94
CA ASP A 761 -1.30 19.93 13.39
C ASP A 761 -1.17 20.37 11.93
N ASN A 762 -1.45 19.44 11.02
CA ASN A 762 -1.56 19.76 9.60
C ASN A 762 -2.73 19.02 8.95
N GLN A 763 -3.06 19.37 7.70
CA GLN A 763 -4.22 18.79 6.99
C GLN A 763 -4.23 17.26 6.90
N ARG A 764 -3.05 16.61 6.99
CA ARG A 764 -2.91 15.14 6.93
C ARG A 764 -2.77 14.50 8.32
N HIS A 765 -2.21 15.22 9.28
CA HIS A 765 -1.92 14.77 10.63
C HIS A 765 -2.49 15.79 11.60
N SER A 766 -3.77 15.60 11.93
CA SER A 766 -4.44 16.42 12.92
C SER A 766 -4.92 15.51 14.04
N MET A 767 -4.57 15.88 15.27
CA MET A 767 -5.00 15.15 16.45
C MET A 767 -6.49 15.35 16.69
N GLU A 768 -7.17 14.32 17.21
CA GLU A 768 -8.58 14.43 17.55
C GLU A 768 -8.83 15.63 18.47
N ALA A 769 -9.79 16.49 18.10
CA ALA A 769 -10.06 17.73 18.82
C ALA A 769 -10.35 17.52 20.33
N ALA A 770 -10.96 16.39 20.68
CA ALA A 770 -11.21 16.04 22.08
C ALA A 770 -9.91 15.73 22.84
N LEU A 771 -8.94 15.06 22.20
CA LEU A 771 -7.62 14.81 22.77
C LEU A 771 -6.81 16.11 22.85
N GLN A 772 -6.80 16.91 21.78
CA GLN A 772 -6.14 18.22 21.77
C GLN A 772 -6.67 19.14 22.88
N ALA A 773 -7.99 19.18 23.10
CA ALA A 773 -8.60 19.96 24.17
C ALA A 773 -8.17 19.49 25.56
N ARG A 774 -7.94 18.19 25.77
CA ARG A 774 -7.41 17.65 27.03
C ARG A 774 -5.93 17.96 27.24
N LEU A 775 -5.17 18.06 26.16
CA LEU A 775 -3.74 18.37 26.20
C LEU A 775 -3.44 19.87 26.25
N TYR A 776 -4.43 20.73 26.04
CA TYR A 776 -4.27 22.18 25.88
C TYR A 776 -3.41 22.86 26.96
N SER A 777 -3.56 22.46 28.23
CA SER A 777 -2.78 23.04 29.34
C SER A 777 -1.30 22.68 29.34
N MET A 778 -0.88 21.70 28.53
CA MET A 778 0.52 21.27 28.38
C MET A 778 1.16 21.78 27.09
N ILE A 779 0.37 22.39 26.19
CA ILE A 779 0.88 22.92 24.92
C ILE A 779 1.75 24.15 25.21
N SER A 780 2.92 24.24 24.57
CA SER A 780 3.76 25.43 24.67
C SER A 780 2.99 26.68 24.21
N PRO A 781 3.08 27.80 24.94
CA PRO A 781 2.48 29.07 24.53
C PRO A 781 3.26 29.79 23.42
N LEU A 782 4.47 29.33 23.08
CA LEU A 782 5.30 29.93 22.04
C LEU A 782 4.91 29.38 20.66
N SER A 783 4.90 30.27 19.67
CA SER A 783 4.74 29.87 18.27
C SER A 783 6.02 29.17 17.79
N HIS A 784 5.96 27.87 17.60
CA HIS A 784 6.99 27.11 16.89
C HIS A 784 6.64 27.06 15.39
N ASP A 785 7.65 27.10 14.51
CA ASP A 785 7.43 26.92 13.07
C ASP A 785 7.06 25.45 12.80
N ASP A 786 5.78 25.20 12.52
CA ASP A 786 5.18 23.88 12.29
C ASP A 786 5.90 23.04 11.22
N SER A 787 6.60 23.68 10.28
CA SER A 787 7.32 22.99 9.21
C SER A 787 8.71 22.46 9.61
N SER A 788 9.30 23.07 10.65
CA SER A 788 10.65 22.74 11.12
C SER A 788 10.70 21.56 12.10
N SER A 789 9.54 21.18 12.65
CA SER A 789 9.40 20.21 13.74
C SER A 789 9.06 18.79 13.28
N MET A 790 8.59 18.61 12.04
CA MET A 790 8.15 17.31 11.54
C MET A 790 9.34 16.44 11.15
N ARG A 791 9.51 15.36 11.90
CA ARG A 791 10.59 14.37 11.67
C ARG A 791 10.03 13.20 10.87
N SER A 792 10.79 12.65 9.94
CA SER A 792 10.46 11.44 9.19
C SER A 792 10.90 10.18 9.95
N VAL A 793 10.03 9.17 10.04
CA VAL A 793 10.36 7.87 10.63
C VAL A 793 9.88 6.72 9.75
N ASN A 794 10.83 5.98 9.19
CA ASN A 794 10.54 4.79 8.41
C ASN A 794 10.52 3.56 9.32
N ALA A 795 9.65 2.59 9.01
CA ALA A 795 9.53 1.38 9.81
C ALA A 795 9.17 0.16 8.99
N ILE A 796 9.69 -0.99 9.42
CA ILE A 796 9.31 -2.31 8.89
C ILE A 796 8.99 -3.20 10.07
N VAL A 797 7.83 -3.87 10.01
CA VAL A 797 7.40 -4.84 11.00
C VAL A 797 7.12 -6.18 10.34
N LYS A 798 7.42 -7.25 11.07
CA LYS A 798 7.15 -8.63 10.68
C LYS A 798 6.34 -9.33 11.77
N ARG A 799 5.37 -10.12 11.37
CA ARG A 799 4.62 -11.03 12.25
C ARG A 799 4.47 -12.35 11.50
N LYS A 800 4.92 -13.46 12.10
CA LYS A 800 5.18 -14.71 11.37
C LYS A 800 6.07 -14.42 10.15
N ASP A 801 5.61 -14.68 8.94
CA ASP A 801 6.29 -14.34 7.68
C ASP A 801 5.68 -13.12 6.98
N SER A 802 4.60 -12.55 7.53
CA SER A 802 3.99 -11.34 6.97
C SER A 802 4.85 -10.14 7.27
N LEU A 803 5.30 -9.47 6.22
CA LEU A 803 6.12 -8.26 6.28
C LEU A 803 5.30 -7.03 5.86
N SER A 804 5.28 -6.03 6.72
CA SER A 804 4.63 -4.74 6.48
C SER A 804 5.65 -3.63 6.65
N SER A 805 5.75 -2.76 5.67
CA SER A 805 6.71 -1.66 5.65
C SER A 805 5.98 -0.35 5.38
N HIS A 806 6.42 0.73 6.01
CA HIS A 806 5.87 2.06 5.81
C HIS A 806 6.98 3.11 5.80
N SER A 807 6.90 4.03 4.84
CA SER A 807 7.72 5.23 4.83
C SER A 807 6.85 6.42 5.22
N ASP A 808 7.38 7.28 6.08
CA ASP A 808 6.63 8.41 6.63
C ASP A 808 6.23 9.41 5.55
N SER A 809 4.96 9.81 5.54
CA SER A 809 4.48 10.84 4.62
C SER A 809 5.14 12.20 4.85
N ARG A 810 5.72 12.45 6.06
CA ARG A 810 6.56 13.64 6.36
C ARG A 810 7.89 13.63 5.59
N GLY A 811 8.44 12.45 5.29
CA GLY A 811 9.66 12.27 4.50
C GLY A 811 9.43 12.25 2.99
N ASN A 812 8.18 12.10 2.53
CA ASN A 812 7.79 11.87 1.12
C ASN A 812 8.30 10.55 0.51
N GLY A 813 8.74 9.62 1.35
CA GLY A 813 9.20 8.30 0.93
C GLY A 813 8.07 7.32 0.63
N ILE A 814 8.40 6.23 -0.05
CA ILE A 814 7.50 5.09 -0.23
C ILE A 814 8.30 3.82 0.00
N ALA A 815 7.87 3.01 0.97
CA ALA A 815 8.49 1.72 1.24
C ALA A 815 8.27 0.76 0.07
N SER A 816 9.29 -0.04 -0.23
CA SER A 816 9.26 -1.06 -1.28
C SER A 816 9.37 -2.44 -0.65
N ARG A 817 8.65 -3.41 -1.23
CA ARG A 817 8.65 -4.81 -0.81
C ARG A 817 9.00 -5.69 -2.00
N PHE A 818 9.72 -6.76 -1.73
CA PHE A 818 10.11 -7.82 -2.65
C PHE A 818 9.51 -9.13 -2.16
#